data_AF-Q897P2-F1
#
_entry.id   AF-Q897P2-F1
#
_cell.length_a   1.000
_cell.length_b   1.000
_cell.length_c   1.000
_cell.angle_alpha   90.00
_cell.angle_beta   90.00
_cell.angle_gamma   90.00
#
_symmetry.space_group_name_H-M   'P 1'
#
loop_
_entity.id
_entity.type
_entity.pdbx_description
1 polymer ?
#
loop_
_entity_poly.entity_id
_entity_poly.type
_entity_poly.pdbx_seq_one_letter_code
_entity_poly.pdbx_strand_id
1 'polypeptide(L)'
;MIILEARQIGLLGLLSGEDRRFVIPVFQRNYDWKEEQCMQLFKDVENVYLSEHRRSHFLGTIVYISNSEVDMIDFHEYMLIDGQQRITTTVLLLKAIHDCLKNKNDMESKKLKDRIYEYYLTNKYADESHKLRLKPMIEDDKVFQDIMRDDFDFIDKDSNIYKNYILFINLINKSKLDPNHIFKGIQKIVVVYISLKRGEDDPQLIFESINSTGLNLTEADLIRNFILMDKEAAEQNELYNKYWRKIERILGNENISSFIRDYLTMKQNDIPKKDKVYLEFKRYVYENNWNSNIEILLENILYFAKIYEKFIKASEEDKDIKMILQDIRLLKVTVSYPFLMEVYDDYQKEVIDKETLIKVYKLVETYVFRRFICNSPTSALNKVFKNLARELKREKDYKDMYYDMLVAILLNKKYSAAFPTDLEFKQEFLSRNMYKFKHVNYLLEHLENNNNKEKVDVEELSIEHIMPQKLDAKWTLKLGNNAQAIHERYIHNIGNLTLTGYNSNLSNKSFDDKKIILEKSRLKLNKGISNFTTWNEEIIIKRAVELFSIAIKNWSAPKVNKDLINYIGIDEKEYLDLSDEIDVTGRKPVAFEILGEKHNINSWKRLICECSQILYNLDKDIFKSFINDSDFAGRKNRIVSSNLIDIREMFKIENNIYIETKLNANSTLNYIKLMMEKYNLSDEDFKFWIK
;
A
#
# COMPACT_ATOMS: atom_id res chain seq x y z
N MET A 1 12.00 -33.78 -13.45
CA MET A 1 13.32 -33.71 -12.79
C MET A 1 14.10 -32.67 -13.60
N ILE A 2 14.18 -31.43 -13.12
CA ILE A 2 14.78 -30.31 -13.85
C ILE A 2 16.30 -30.49 -13.79
N ILE A 3 16.96 -30.70 -14.93
CA ILE A 3 18.43 -30.81 -14.98
C ILE A 3 18.97 -29.39 -15.22
N LEU A 4 19.10 -28.62 -14.15
CA LEU A 4 19.70 -27.29 -14.23
C LEU A 4 21.22 -27.41 -14.39
N GLU A 5 21.75 -26.93 -15.50
CA GLU A 5 23.18 -26.75 -15.66
C GLU A 5 23.62 -25.42 -15.02
N ALA A 6 24.06 -25.48 -13.76
CA ALA A 6 24.71 -24.36 -13.09
C ALA A 6 26.24 -24.47 -13.24
N ARG A 7 26.88 -23.47 -13.84
CA ARG A 7 28.35 -23.46 -14.03
C ARG A 7 28.95 -22.13 -13.60
N GLN A 8 30.12 -22.19 -12.96
CA GLN A 8 30.91 -21.00 -12.62
C GLN A 8 31.75 -20.57 -13.84
N ILE A 9 31.73 -19.27 -14.15
CA ILE A 9 32.51 -18.69 -15.25
C ILE A 9 33.03 -17.29 -14.85
N GLY A 10 34.12 -16.85 -15.46
CA GLY A 10 34.52 -15.44 -15.40
C GLY A 10 33.48 -14.57 -16.11
N LEU A 11 33.12 -13.43 -15.52
CA LEU A 11 32.08 -12.55 -16.04
C LEU A 11 32.36 -12.09 -17.48
N LEU A 12 33.62 -11.74 -17.77
CA LEU A 12 34.03 -11.39 -19.13
C LEU A 12 33.95 -12.58 -20.08
N GLY A 13 34.21 -13.80 -19.61
CA GLY A 13 34.06 -15.01 -20.42
C GLY A 13 32.61 -15.30 -20.80
N LEU A 14 31.67 -14.96 -19.91
CA LEU A 14 30.23 -15.03 -20.22
C LEU A 14 29.84 -14.02 -21.30
N LEU A 15 30.37 -12.79 -21.23
CA LEU A 15 30.06 -11.70 -22.16
C LEU A 15 30.71 -11.86 -23.55
N SER A 16 31.88 -12.49 -23.66
CA SER A 16 32.68 -12.55 -24.90
C SER A 16 32.43 -13.74 -25.81
N GLY A 17 31.36 -14.50 -25.62
CA GLY A 17 31.06 -15.64 -26.50
C GLY A 17 30.85 -15.20 -27.96
N GLU A 18 31.20 -16.08 -28.90
CA GLU A 18 30.99 -15.86 -30.34
C GLU A 18 29.50 -15.67 -30.62
N ASP A 19 29.18 -14.60 -31.36
CA ASP A 19 27.85 -14.23 -31.86
C ASP A 19 26.71 -14.29 -30.82
N ARG A 20 27.01 -13.84 -29.59
CA ARG A 20 26.04 -13.78 -28.49
C ARG A 20 25.50 -12.37 -28.29
N ARG A 21 24.22 -12.29 -27.95
CA ARG A 21 23.59 -11.07 -27.43
C ARG A 21 22.73 -11.38 -26.23
N PHE A 22 22.90 -10.61 -25.16
CA PHE A 22 21.98 -10.63 -24.03
C PHE A 22 20.84 -9.67 -24.28
N VAL A 23 19.61 -10.15 -24.10
CA VAL A 23 18.39 -9.35 -24.26
C VAL A 23 17.66 -9.31 -22.93
N ILE A 24 17.36 -8.11 -22.44
CA ILE A 24 16.50 -7.89 -21.28
C ILE A 24 15.05 -7.79 -21.79
N PRO A 25 14.20 -8.79 -21.51
CA PRO A 25 12.83 -8.80 -22.01
C PRO A 25 11.94 -7.80 -21.26
N VAL A 26 10.81 -7.43 -21.88
CA VAL A 26 9.88 -6.39 -21.37
C VAL A 26 9.21 -6.72 -20.03
N PHE A 27 9.28 -7.97 -19.60
CA PHE A 27 8.72 -8.38 -18.30
C PHE A 27 9.68 -8.17 -17.13
N GLN A 28 10.96 -7.93 -17.42
CA GLN A 28 11.93 -7.48 -16.42
C GLN A 28 11.73 -6.01 -16.10
N ARG A 29 12.29 -5.55 -14.97
CA ARG A 29 12.29 -4.12 -14.60
C ARG A 29 13.45 -3.36 -15.26
N ASN A 30 13.27 -2.06 -15.47
CA ASN A 30 14.34 -1.15 -15.89
C ASN A 30 15.55 -1.18 -14.93
N TYR A 31 16.65 -0.59 -15.38
CA TYR A 31 17.87 -0.43 -14.62
C TYR A 31 17.69 0.48 -13.40
N ASP A 32 17.91 -0.08 -12.21
CA ASP A 32 17.55 0.51 -10.91
C ASP A 32 18.72 0.47 -9.89
N TRP A 33 19.91 0.01 -10.30
CA TRP A 33 21.09 0.21 -9.47
C TRP A 33 21.37 1.71 -9.34
N LYS A 34 21.62 2.14 -8.11
CA LYS A 34 22.00 3.51 -7.74
C LYS A 34 23.52 3.59 -7.59
N GLU A 35 23.99 4.78 -7.24
CA GLU A 35 25.41 5.05 -7.06
C GLU A 35 26.07 4.11 -6.04
N GLU A 36 25.38 3.77 -4.95
CA GLU A 36 25.89 2.89 -3.89
C GLU A 36 26.30 1.51 -4.42
N GLN A 37 25.43 0.87 -5.23
CA GLN A 37 25.74 -0.44 -5.82
C GLN A 37 26.89 -0.35 -6.82
N CYS A 38 26.96 0.73 -7.61
CA CYS A 38 28.03 0.93 -8.58
C CYS A 38 29.39 1.18 -7.90
N MET A 39 29.41 1.99 -6.83
CA MET A 39 30.59 2.21 -6.01
C MET A 39 31.07 0.92 -5.35
N GLN A 40 30.14 0.08 -4.87
CA GLN A 40 30.49 -1.21 -4.29
C GLN A 40 31.13 -2.13 -5.32
N LEU A 41 30.52 -2.28 -6.51
CA LEU A 41 31.11 -3.05 -7.62
C LEU A 41 32.52 -2.56 -7.98
N PHE A 42 32.69 -1.23 -8.09
CA PHE A 42 34.00 -0.65 -8.42
C PHE A 42 35.05 -0.97 -7.34
N LYS A 43 34.71 -0.78 -6.06
CA LYS A 43 35.59 -1.16 -4.94
C LYS A 43 35.94 -2.63 -4.95
N ASP A 44 34.98 -3.51 -5.26
CA ASP A 44 35.22 -4.94 -5.34
C ASP A 44 36.21 -5.32 -6.45
N VAL A 45 36.13 -4.63 -7.60
CA VAL A 45 37.09 -4.73 -8.70
C VAL A 45 38.48 -4.25 -8.28
N GLU A 46 38.59 -3.10 -7.61
CA GLU A 46 39.88 -2.60 -7.10
C GLU A 46 40.49 -3.56 -6.06
N ASN A 47 39.67 -4.01 -5.10
CA ASN A 47 40.09 -4.89 -4.02
C ASN A 47 40.59 -6.26 -4.53
N VAL A 48 39.89 -6.86 -5.50
CA VAL A 48 40.33 -8.16 -6.06
C VAL A 48 41.58 -8.01 -6.93
N TYR A 49 41.77 -6.85 -7.56
CA TYR A 49 43.01 -6.57 -8.28
C TYR A 49 44.20 -6.44 -7.33
N LEU A 50 44.06 -5.63 -6.28
CA LEU A 50 45.10 -5.33 -5.28
C LEU A 50 45.41 -6.49 -4.33
N SER A 51 44.49 -7.44 -4.16
CA SER A 51 44.71 -8.56 -3.26
C SER A 51 45.65 -9.60 -3.84
N GLU A 52 46.69 -9.94 -3.08
CA GLU A 52 47.61 -11.03 -3.39
C GLU A 52 47.00 -12.42 -3.08
N HIS A 53 46.03 -12.48 -2.17
CA HIS A 53 45.46 -13.74 -1.67
C HIS A 53 44.09 -14.07 -2.29
N ARG A 54 43.35 -13.06 -2.76
CA ARG A 54 42.02 -13.24 -3.35
C ARG A 54 42.12 -13.49 -4.85
N ARG A 55 41.92 -14.75 -5.26
CA ARG A 55 42.00 -15.17 -6.67
C ARG A 55 40.81 -14.70 -7.51
N SER A 56 39.64 -14.56 -6.92
CA SER A 56 38.43 -14.10 -7.60
C SER A 56 37.43 -13.44 -6.65
N HIS A 57 36.48 -12.69 -7.21
CA HIS A 57 35.36 -12.09 -6.49
C HIS A 57 34.05 -12.56 -7.13
N PHE A 58 33.14 -13.11 -6.32
CA PHE A 58 31.84 -13.61 -6.76
C PHE A 58 30.82 -12.48 -6.81
N LEU A 59 30.29 -12.19 -7.99
CA LEU A 59 29.31 -11.10 -8.21
C LEU A 59 27.85 -11.55 -8.04
N GLY A 60 27.58 -12.86 -8.16
CA GLY A 60 26.24 -13.43 -8.05
C GLY A 60 25.90 -14.39 -9.17
N THR A 61 24.60 -14.67 -9.28
CA THR A 61 24.02 -15.57 -10.28
C THR A 61 23.45 -14.77 -11.46
N ILE A 62 23.53 -15.35 -12.66
CA ILE A 62 22.89 -14.86 -13.88
C ILE A 62 22.06 -16.00 -14.45
N VAL A 63 20.80 -15.72 -14.77
CA VAL A 63 19.90 -16.73 -15.35
C VAL A 63 19.42 -16.23 -16.68
N TYR A 64 19.48 -17.08 -17.71
CA TYR A 64 19.01 -16.74 -19.04
C TYR A 64 18.37 -17.94 -19.73
N ILE A 65 17.48 -17.66 -20.68
CA ILE A 65 16.93 -18.65 -21.62
C ILE A 65 17.70 -18.53 -22.94
N SER A 66 18.15 -19.65 -23.49
CA SER A 66 18.66 -19.72 -24.86
C SER A 66 17.51 -20.00 -25.84
N ASN A 67 17.27 -19.12 -26.80
CA ASN A 67 16.23 -19.29 -27.81
C ASN A 67 16.75 -20.06 -29.04
N SER A 68 16.77 -21.39 -28.98
CA SER A 68 17.26 -22.24 -30.06
C SER A 68 16.41 -22.27 -31.34
N GLU A 69 15.20 -21.69 -31.34
CA GLU A 69 14.27 -21.74 -32.48
C GLU A 69 14.27 -20.46 -33.34
N VAL A 70 14.83 -19.35 -32.83
CA VAL A 70 14.96 -18.06 -33.56
C VAL A 70 16.40 -17.82 -33.99
N ASP A 71 17.26 -18.85 -33.86
CA ASP A 71 18.63 -18.81 -34.35
C ASP A 71 18.58 -18.64 -35.88
N MET A 72 18.69 -17.38 -36.33
CA MET A 72 19.32 -17.14 -37.63
C MET A 72 20.68 -17.82 -37.55
N ILE A 73 21.06 -18.50 -38.63
CA ILE A 73 22.12 -19.53 -38.74
C ILE A 73 23.48 -19.15 -38.10
N ASP A 74 23.70 -17.89 -37.73
CA ASP A 74 24.95 -17.34 -37.19
C ASP A 74 24.82 -16.44 -35.92
N PHE A 75 23.67 -16.33 -35.22
CA PHE A 75 23.55 -15.40 -34.06
C PHE A 75 22.60 -15.87 -32.94
N HIS A 76 23.06 -15.86 -31.68
CA HIS A 76 22.36 -16.43 -30.52
C HIS A 76 21.91 -15.34 -29.54
N GLU A 77 20.59 -15.19 -29.36
CA GLU A 77 20.02 -14.30 -28.33
C GLU A 77 19.74 -15.05 -27.01
N TYR A 78 20.26 -14.50 -25.92
CA TYR A 78 20.10 -14.99 -24.56
C TYR A 78 19.20 -14.05 -23.76
N MET A 79 17.98 -14.49 -23.49
CA MET A 79 17.00 -13.71 -22.76
C MET A 79 17.29 -13.76 -21.26
N LEU A 80 17.62 -12.63 -20.64
CA LEU A 80 17.95 -12.55 -19.21
C LEU A 80 16.68 -12.66 -18.35
N ILE A 81 16.70 -13.61 -17.41
CA ILE A 81 15.66 -13.85 -16.41
C ILE A 81 16.06 -13.30 -15.04
N ASP A 82 17.35 -13.37 -14.70
CA ASP A 82 17.94 -12.71 -13.53
C ASP A 82 19.40 -12.31 -13.82
N GLY A 83 19.92 -11.35 -13.06
CA GLY A 83 21.26 -10.81 -13.24
C GLY A 83 21.34 -9.61 -14.19
N GLN A 84 20.20 -9.13 -14.68
CA GLN A 84 20.11 -8.00 -15.63
C GLN A 84 20.81 -6.72 -15.14
N GLN A 85 20.70 -6.39 -13.85
CA GLN A 85 21.34 -5.19 -13.27
C GLN A 85 22.86 -5.33 -13.24
N ARG A 86 23.37 -6.54 -12.95
CA ARG A 86 24.82 -6.85 -12.90
C ARG A 86 25.44 -6.79 -14.28
N ILE A 87 24.80 -7.41 -15.28
CA ILE A 87 25.26 -7.38 -16.67
C ILE A 87 25.29 -5.94 -17.19
N THR A 88 24.19 -5.19 -17.03
CA THR A 88 24.09 -3.79 -17.49
C THR A 88 25.18 -2.93 -16.86
N THR A 89 25.33 -2.98 -15.53
CA THR A 89 26.37 -2.19 -14.84
C THR A 89 27.78 -2.55 -15.29
N THR A 90 28.06 -3.84 -15.52
CA THR A 90 29.37 -4.29 -15.99
C THR A 90 29.67 -3.75 -17.39
N VAL A 91 28.67 -3.77 -18.28
CA VAL A 91 28.80 -3.22 -19.63
C VAL A 91 29.02 -1.71 -19.60
N LEU A 92 28.34 -0.97 -18.70
CA LEU A 92 28.58 0.46 -18.49
C LEU A 92 30.00 0.75 -17.96
N LEU A 93 30.51 -0.05 -17.02
CA LEU A 93 31.89 0.06 -16.55
C LEU A 93 32.89 -0.21 -17.66
N LEU A 94 32.66 -1.22 -18.50
CA LEU A 94 33.51 -1.51 -19.66
C LEU A 94 33.50 -0.36 -20.68
N LYS A 95 32.33 0.23 -20.96
CA LYS A 95 32.22 1.43 -21.80
C LYS A 95 32.96 2.62 -21.19
N ALA A 96 32.88 2.83 -19.89
CA ALA A 96 33.62 3.90 -19.22
C ALA A 96 35.15 3.70 -19.33
N ILE A 97 35.63 2.47 -19.15
CA ILE A 97 37.06 2.12 -19.36
C ILE A 97 37.46 2.38 -20.81
N HIS A 98 36.66 1.92 -21.78
CA HIS A 98 36.89 2.18 -23.21
C HIS A 98 37.05 3.67 -23.50
N ASP A 99 36.18 4.50 -22.94
CA ASP A 99 36.19 5.95 -23.19
C ASP A 99 37.35 6.68 -22.51
N CYS A 100 37.72 6.28 -21.29
CA CYS A 100 38.94 6.77 -20.62
C CYS A 100 40.22 6.42 -21.40
N LEU A 101 40.21 5.38 -22.25
CA LEU A 101 41.35 4.98 -23.08
C LEU A 101 41.43 5.74 -24.42
N LYS A 102 40.37 6.43 -24.87
CA LYS A 102 40.34 7.14 -26.18
C LYS A 102 41.47 8.16 -26.35
N ASN A 103 41.82 8.86 -25.26
CA ASN A 103 42.84 9.90 -25.27
C ASN A 103 44.26 9.39 -24.97
N LYS A 104 44.44 8.06 -24.80
CA LYS A 104 45.75 7.46 -24.53
C LYS A 104 46.39 6.96 -25.82
N ASN A 105 47.65 7.36 -26.02
CA ASN A 105 48.39 7.07 -27.25
C ASN A 105 49.29 5.83 -27.19
N ASP A 106 49.49 5.25 -26.01
CA ASP A 106 50.32 4.06 -25.84
C ASP A 106 49.67 2.81 -26.47
N MET A 107 50.51 1.88 -26.95
CA MET A 107 50.06 0.72 -27.70
C MET A 107 49.20 -0.23 -26.86
N GLU A 108 49.47 -0.37 -25.57
CA GLU A 108 48.72 -1.26 -24.68
C GLU A 108 47.29 -0.74 -24.45
N SER A 109 47.13 0.55 -24.18
CA SER A 109 45.83 1.22 -24.07
C SER A 109 45.00 1.10 -25.35
N LYS A 110 45.63 1.25 -26.54
CA LYS A 110 44.94 1.09 -27.82
C LYS A 110 44.42 -0.34 -28.02
N LYS A 111 45.27 -1.35 -27.77
CA LYS A 111 44.87 -2.77 -27.84
C LYS A 111 43.73 -3.08 -26.88
N LEU A 112 43.79 -2.58 -25.63
CA LEU A 112 42.72 -2.82 -24.66
C LEU A 112 41.41 -2.15 -25.08
N LYS A 113 41.46 -0.91 -25.57
CA LYS A 113 40.30 -0.19 -26.08
C LYS A 113 39.61 -0.99 -27.20
N ASP A 114 40.37 -1.41 -28.22
CA ASP A 114 39.84 -2.17 -29.35
C ASP A 114 39.28 -3.52 -28.87
N ARG A 115 39.99 -4.20 -27.95
CA ARG A 115 39.51 -5.44 -27.32
C ARG A 115 38.18 -5.24 -26.61
N ILE A 116 38.00 -4.16 -25.84
CA ILE A 116 36.74 -3.93 -25.13
C ILE A 116 35.59 -3.72 -26.11
N TYR A 117 35.83 -2.91 -27.13
CA TYR A 117 34.83 -2.60 -28.14
C TYR A 117 34.39 -3.85 -28.91
N GLU A 118 35.34 -4.65 -29.41
CA GLU A 118 35.06 -5.80 -30.27
C GLU A 118 34.53 -7.04 -29.51
N TYR A 119 34.96 -7.26 -28.26
CA TYR A 119 34.61 -8.50 -27.53
C TYR A 119 33.49 -8.33 -26.50
N TYR A 120 33.23 -7.13 -25.98
CA TYR A 120 32.28 -6.95 -24.87
C TYR A 120 31.17 -5.93 -25.14
N LEU A 121 31.40 -4.95 -26.02
CA LEU A 121 30.38 -3.94 -26.35
C LEU A 121 29.62 -4.29 -27.64
N THR A 122 30.33 -4.79 -28.66
CA THR A 122 29.77 -5.02 -29.99
C THR A 122 29.98 -6.45 -30.52
N ASN A 123 29.18 -6.83 -31.51
CA ASN A 123 29.34 -8.02 -32.33
C ASN A 123 29.86 -7.60 -33.71
N LYS A 124 31.08 -8.02 -34.05
CA LYS A 124 31.79 -7.55 -35.24
C LYS A 124 31.06 -7.88 -36.54
N TYR A 125 30.50 -9.08 -36.63
CA TYR A 125 29.86 -9.60 -37.84
C TYR A 125 28.33 -9.45 -37.86
N ALA A 126 27.73 -8.97 -36.77
CA ALA A 126 26.30 -8.70 -36.70
C ALA A 126 25.91 -7.43 -37.48
N ASP A 127 24.67 -7.41 -37.96
CA ASP A 127 24.03 -6.24 -38.55
C ASP A 127 23.78 -5.14 -37.49
N GLU A 128 23.47 -3.93 -37.92
CA GLU A 128 23.25 -2.79 -37.02
C GLU A 128 22.20 -3.06 -35.93
N SER A 129 21.16 -3.85 -36.21
CA SER A 129 20.11 -4.14 -35.24
C SER A 129 20.53 -5.12 -34.12
N HIS A 130 21.58 -5.91 -34.36
CA HIS A 130 22.18 -6.86 -33.40
C HIS A 130 23.62 -6.48 -33.00
N LYS A 131 24.08 -5.28 -33.38
CA LYS A 131 25.47 -4.84 -33.18
C LYS A 131 25.87 -4.80 -31.73
N LEU A 132 24.99 -4.35 -30.84
CA LEU A 132 25.28 -4.26 -29.40
C LEU A 132 25.08 -5.62 -28.72
N ARG A 133 26.04 -6.01 -27.88
CA ARG A 133 26.00 -7.27 -27.11
C ARG A 133 24.95 -7.31 -26.00
N LEU A 134 24.44 -6.16 -25.60
CA LEU A 134 23.35 -6.04 -24.64
C LEU A 134 22.24 -5.21 -25.26
N LYS A 135 21.00 -5.72 -25.19
CA LYS A 135 19.78 -4.97 -25.46
C LYS A 135 19.03 -4.77 -24.13
N PRO A 136 19.06 -3.56 -23.55
CA PRO A 136 18.29 -3.26 -22.34
C PRO A 136 16.78 -3.30 -22.56
N MET A 137 16.04 -3.09 -21.47
CA MET A 137 14.60 -2.87 -21.55
C MET A 137 14.29 -1.60 -22.36
N ILE A 138 13.12 -1.57 -23.01
CA ILE A 138 12.72 -0.53 -23.99
C ILE A 138 12.93 0.90 -23.47
N GLU A 139 12.70 1.18 -22.18
CA GLU A 139 12.82 2.54 -21.65
C GLU A 139 14.28 2.98 -21.44
N ASP A 140 15.17 2.03 -21.15
CA ASP A 140 16.61 2.28 -20.98
C ASP A 140 17.38 2.20 -22.31
N ASP A 141 16.86 1.48 -23.30
CA ASP A 141 17.55 1.14 -24.54
C ASP A 141 18.01 2.39 -25.30
N LYS A 142 17.21 3.47 -25.32
CA LYS A 142 17.59 4.71 -25.99
C LYS A 142 18.84 5.34 -25.35
N VAL A 143 18.81 5.61 -24.04
CA VAL A 143 19.94 6.21 -23.31
C VAL A 143 21.19 5.34 -23.42
N PHE A 144 21.00 4.02 -23.36
CA PHE A 144 22.09 3.06 -23.53
C PHE A 144 22.71 3.12 -24.93
N GLN A 145 21.90 3.14 -25.99
CA GLN A 145 22.38 3.26 -27.37
C GLN A 145 23.11 4.60 -27.62
N ASP A 146 22.56 5.70 -27.10
CA ASP A 146 23.15 7.04 -27.19
C ASP A 146 24.56 7.04 -26.56
N ILE A 147 24.73 6.46 -25.36
CA ILE A 147 26.05 6.28 -24.71
C ILE A 147 26.98 5.40 -25.56
N MET A 148 26.47 4.30 -26.13
CA MET A 148 27.29 3.38 -26.93
C MET A 148 27.78 4.01 -28.23
N ARG A 149 27.00 4.93 -28.82
CA ARG A 149 27.30 5.66 -30.06
C ARG A 149 28.04 6.98 -29.84
N ASP A 150 28.31 7.34 -28.59
CA ASP A 150 28.86 8.65 -28.19
C ASP A 150 27.98 9.84 -28.62
N ASP A 151 26.66 9.64 -28.69
CA ASP A 151 25.67 10.69 -28.94
C ASP A 151 25.16 11.21 -27.60
N PHE A 152 25.43 12.48 -27.30
CA PHE A 152 25.07 13.11 -26.01
C PHE A 152 24.17 14.35 -26.16
N ASP A 153 23.73 14.68 -27.38
CA ASP A 153 23.07 15.96 -27.66
C ASP A 153 21.68 16.05 -26.99
N PHE A 154 20.96 14.93 -26.91
CA PHE A 154 19.61 14.86 -26.32
C PHE A 154 19.44 13.71 -25.31
N ILE A 155 20.54 13.28 -24.70
CA ILE A 155 20.52 12.18 -23.74
C ILE A 155 19.77 12.57 -22.47
N ASP A 156 18.95 11.66 -21.95
CA ASP A 156 18.28 11.83 -20.66
C ASP A 156 19.30 11.68 -19.53
N LYS A 157 19.67 12.82 -18.93
CA LYS A 157 20.64 12.88 -17.83
C LYS A 157 20.07 12.41 -16.49
N ASP A 158 18.76 12.27 -16.39
CA ASP A 158 18.12 11.78 -15.18
C ASP A 158 18.07 10.27 -15.08
N SER A 159 18.30 9.56 -16.18
CA SER A 159 18.40 8.11 -16.23
C SER A 159 19.55 7.57 -15.35
N ASN A 160 19.27 6.49 -14.62
CA ASN A 160 20.28 5.74 -13.86
C ASN A 160 21.41 5.22 -14.76
N ILE A 161 21.10 4.86 -16.02
CA ILE A 161 22.10 4.42 -17.01
C ILE A 161 23.14 5.52 -17.23
N TYR A 162 22.70 6.75 -17.49
CA TYR A 162 23.59 7.90 -17.70
C TYR A 162 24.35 8.26 -16.42
N LYS A 163 23.65 8.38 -15.29
CA LYS A 163 24.25 8.74 -14.00
C LYS A 163 25.35 7.76 -13.61
N ASN A 164 25.11 6.46 -13.73
CA ASN A 164 26.09 5.43 -13.36
C ASN A 164 27.25 5.33 -14.37
N TYR A 165 27.01 5.57 -15.67
CA TYR A 165 28.07 5.71 -16.65
C TYR A 165 29.05 6.84 -16.30
N ILE A 166 28.51 8.04 -16.03
CA ILE A 166 29.31 9.21 -15.62
C ILE A 166 30.02 8.96 -14.28
N LEU A 167 29.36 8.30 -13.33
CA LEU A 167 29.97 7.87 -12.07
C LEU A 167 31.21 7.00 -12.33
N PHE A 168 31.13 6.00 -13.22
CA PHE A 168 32.28 5.16 -13.54
C PHE A 168 33.42 5.93 -14.19
N ILE A 169 33.15 6.86 -15.12
CA ILE A 169 34.18 7.76 -15.66
C ILE A 169 34.88 8.52 -14.53
N ASN A 170 34.11 9.07 -13.59
CA ASN A 170 34.66 9.81 -12.45
C ASN A 170 35.47 8.92 -11.49
N LEU A 171 35.00 7.70 -11.22
CA LEU A 171 35.70 6.74 -10.35
C LEU A 171 37.03 6.28 -10.99
N ILE A 172 37.03 5.99 -12.29
CA ILE A 172 38.24 5.62 -13.03
C ILE A 172 39.26 6.77 -13.00
N ASN A 173 38.83 8.01 -13.26
CA ASN A 173 39.72 9.17 -13.27
C ASN A 173 40.28 9.52 -11.89
N LYS A 174 39.56 9.19 -10.80
CA LYS A 174 40.00 9.41 -9.42
C LYS A 174 40.79 8.23 -8.84
N SER A 175 40.71 7.05 -9.45
CA SER A 175 41.40 5.85 -8.97
C SER A 175 42.91 6.01 -9.10
N LYS A 176 43.65 5.36 -8.20
CA LYS A 176 45.10 5.20 -8.32
C LYS A 176 45.49 4.13 -9.35
N LEU A 177 44.53 3.28 -9.73
CA LEU A 177 44.70 2.26 -10.75
C LEU A 177 44.43 2.86 -12.13
N ASP A 178 45.32 2.59 -13.09
CA ASP A 178 45.01 2.92 -14.48
C ASP A 178 43.92 1.99 -15.05
N PRO A 179 43.27 2.35 -16.17
CA PRO A 179 42.19 1.55 -16.74
C PRO A 179 42.57 0.11 -17.11
N ASN A 180 43.85 -0.18 -17.42
CA ASN A 180 44.31 -1.56 -17.69
C ASN A 180 44.28 -2.41 -16.42
N HIS A 181 44.68 -1.83 -15.28
CA HIS A 181 44.63 -2.49 -13.99
C HIS A 181 43.20 -2.74 -13.51
N ILE A 182 42.30 -1.76 -13.72
CA ILE A 182 40.87 -1.93 -13.44
C ILE A 182 40.29 -3.07 -14.29
N PHE A 183 40.60 -3.11 -15.59
CA PHE A 183 40.17 -4.20 -16.46
C PHE A 183 40.69 -5.57 -16.00
N LYS A 184 41.95 -5.67 -15.55
CA LYS A 184 42.50 -6.90 -14.92
C LYS A 184 41.75 -7.29 -13.64
N GLY A 185 41.25 -6.32 -12.88
CA GLY A 185 40.35 -6.59 -11.76
C GLY A 185 39.03 -7.21 -12.21
N ILE A 186 38.41 -6.67 -13.28
CA ILE A 186 37.17 -7.22 -13.86
C ILE A 186 37.37 -8.67 -14.34
N GLN A 187 38.55 -9.02 -14.88
CA GLN A 187 38.88 -10.40 -15.28
C GLN A 187 38.83 -11.40 -14.12
N LYS A 188 39.00 -10.94 -12.88
CA LYS A 188 38.88 -11.78 -11.67
C LYS A 188 37.46 -11.86 -11.11
N ILE A 189 36.49 -11.17 -11.72
CA ILE A 189 35.08 -11.27 -11.32
C ILE A 189 34.49 -12.56 -11.90
N VAL A 190 33.86 -13.36 -11.03
CA VAL A 190 33.22 -14.62 -11.38
C VAL A 190 31.73 -14.59 -11.06
N VAL A 191 30.96 -15.30 -11.87
CA VAL A 191 29.52 -15.48 -11.74
C VAL A 191 29.16 -16.95 -11.86
N VAL A 192 28.02 -17.33 -11.32
CA VAL A 192 27.37 -18.60 -11.64
C VAL A 192 26.31 -18.28 -12.68
N TYR A 193 26.33 -18.96 -13.82
CA TYR A 193 25.24 -18.86 -14.77
C TYR A 193 24.38 -20.11 -14.74
N ILE A 194 23.08 -19.93 -14.95
CA ILE A 194 22.09 -20.98 -15.13
C ILE A 194 21.47 -20.78 -16.51
N SER A 195 21.69 -21.74 -17.40
CA SER A 195 21.10 -21.75 -18.73
C SER A 195 19.81 -22.54 -18.68
N LEU A 196 18.70 -21.92 -19.07
CA LEU A 196 17.40 -22.56 -19.18
C LEU A 196 17.09 -22.89 -20.62
N LYS A 197 16.50 -24.07 -20.84
CA LYS A 197 15.98 -24.49 -22.13
C LYS A 197 14.48 -24.25 -22.18
N ARG A 198 14.05 -23.57 -23.22
CA ARG A 198 12.64 -23.29 -23.47
C ARG A 198 11.87 -24.61 -23.69
N GLY A 199 10.74 -24.78 -23.00
CA GLY A 199 9.89 -25.97 -23.10
C GLY A 199 10.32 -27.20 -22.28
N GLU A 200 11.58 -27.27 -21.84
CA GLU A 200 12.06 -28.31 -20.91
C GLU A 200 12.04 -27.80 -19.45
N ASP A 201 12.52 -26.57 -19.24
CA ASP A 201 12.56 -25.92 -17.93
C ASP A 201 11.36 -24.98 -17.77
N ASP A 202 10.89 -24.80 -16.52
CA ASP A 202 9.89 -23.81 -16.16
C ASP A 202 10.60 -22.53 -15.66
N PRO A 203 10.70 -21.48 -16.49
CA PRO A 203 11.46 -20.28 -16.13
C PRO A 203 10.80 -19.52 -14.98
N GLN A 204 9.48 -19.63 -14.83
CA GLN A 204 8.71 -18.94 -13.80
C GLN A 204 9.00 -19.53 -12.42
N LEU A 205 8.96 -20.85 -12.28
CA LEU A 205 9.32 -21.52 -11.01
C LEU A 205 10.76 -21.21 -10.59
N ILE A 206 11.67 -21.14 -11.56
CA ILE A 206 13.09 -20.84 -11.29
C ILE A 206 13.24 -19.38 -10.86
N PHE A 207 12.56 -18.46 -11.54
CA PHE A 207 12.56 -17.05 -11.19
C PHE A 207 12.00 -16.82 -9.78
N GLU A 208 10.87 -17.44 -9.43
CA GLU A 208 10.26 -17.36 -8.10
C GLU A 208 11.22 -17.87 -7.00
N SER A 209 11.88 -19.01 -7.25
CA SER A 209 12.83 -19.61 -6.31
C SER A 209 14.03 -18.69 -6.03
N ILE A 210 14.58 -18.07 -7.07
CA ILE A 210 15.78 -17.21 -6.94
C ILE A 210 15.47 -15.88 -6.26
N ASN A 211 14.33 -15.27 -6.60
CA ASN A 211 13.94 -13.96 -6.04
C ASN A 211 13.54 -14.00 -4.56
N SER A 212 13.37 -15.18 -3.97
CA SER A 212 13.14 -15.33 -2.53
C SER A 212 14.32 -14.89 -1.64
N THR A 213 15.52 -14.66 -2.22
CA THR A 213 16.77 -14.42 -1.48
C THR A 213 17.49 -13.10 -1.81
N GLY A 214 16.93 -12.25 -2.69
CA GLY A 214 17.59 -11.06 -3.26
C GLY A 214 16.96 -9.71 -2.89
N LEU A 215 17.31 -8.64 -3.64
CA LEU A 215 16.58 -7.36 -3.61
C LEU A 215 15.14 -7.64 -4.03
N ASN A 216 14.19 -7.48 -3.11
CA ASN A 216 12.79 -7.82 -3.34
C ASN A 216 12.24 -7.05 -4.56
N LEU A 217 11.78 -7.81 -5.55
CA LEU A 217 10.92 -7.28 -6.59
C LEU A 217 9.63 -6.77 -5.97
N THR A 218 9.04 -5.75 -6.60
CA THR A 218 7.71 -5.31 -6.18
C THR A 218 6.68 -6.36 -6.58
N GLU A 219 5.54 -6.40 -5.88
CA GLU A 219 4.42 -7.27 -6.28
C GLU A 219 3.98 -7.00 -7.73
N ALA A 220 4.11 -5.75 -8.18
CA ALA A 220 3.80 -5.36 -9.55
C ALA A 220 4.78 -5.99 -10.56
N ASP A 221 6.08 -6.02 -10.25
CA ASP A 221 7.08 -6.68 -11.08
C ASP A 221 6.82 -8.20 -11.17
N LEU A 222 6.48 -8.84 -10.05
CA LEU A 222 6.13 -10.26 -10.00
C LEU A 222 4.91 -10.56 -10.87
N ILE A 223 3.87 -9.72 -10.80
CA ILE A 223 2.67 -9.86 -11.62
C ILE A 223 2.99 -9.67 -13.11
N ARG A 224 3.75 -8.63 -13.49
CA ARG A 224 4.18 -8.42 -14.89
C ARG A 224 4.93 -9.63 -15.41
N ASN A 225 5.86 -10.15 -14.61
CA ASN A 225 6.66 -11.32 -14.93
C ASN A 225 5.77 -12.54 -15.18
N PHE A 226 4.86 -12.84 -14.25
CA PHE A 226 3.92 -13.94 -14.35
C PHE A 226 3.05 -13.90 -15.60
N ILE A 227 2.56 -12.72 -15.98
CA ILE A 227 1.68 -12.55 -17.15
C ILE A 227 2.42 -12.79 -18.48
N LEU A 228 3.71 -12.45 -18.55
CA LEU A 228 4.44 -12.33 -19.82
C LEU A 228 5.49 -13.43 -20.04
N MET A 229 6.03 -14.04 -18.99
CA MET A 229 7.20 -14.92 -19.08
C MET A 229 6.99 -16.15 -19.99
N ASP A 230 5.78 -16.74 -19.96
CA ASP A 230 5.46 -17.94 -20.75
C ASP A 230 5.05 -17.64 -22.20
N LYS A 231 5.10 -16.37 -22.61
CA LYS A 231 4.68 -15.91 -23.95
C LYS A 231 5.85 -15.82 -24.93
N GLU A 232 5.55 -15.84 -26.22
CA GLU A 232 6.53 -15.57 -27.28
C GLU A 232 6.98 -14.10 -27.25
N ALA A 233 8.22 -13.81 -27.67
CA ALA A 233 8.78 -12.45 -27.61
C ALA A 233 7.91 -11.40 -28.33
N ALA A 234 7.26 -11.76 -29.43
CA ALA A 234 6.33 -10.86 -30.13
C ALA A 234 5.09 -10.55 -29.29
N GLU A 235 4.45 -11.59 -28.72
CA GLU A 235 3.27 -11.47 -27.86
C GLU A 235 3.60 -10.71 -26.55
N GLN A 236 4.77 -10.97 -25.97
CA GLN A 236 5.28 -10.22 -24.80
C GLN A 236 5.31 -8.72 -25.08
N ASN A 237 5.92 -8.32 -26.21
CA ASN A 237 6.03 -6.91 -26.60
C ASN A 237 4.67 -6.30 -26.90
N GLU A 238 3.75 -7.05 -27.52
CA GLU A 238 2.39 -6.59 -27.79
C GLU A 238 1.62 -6.34 -26.49
N LEU A 239 1.52 -7.34 -25.61
CA LEU A 239 0.80 -7.23 -24.34
C LEU A 239 1.38 -6.14 -23.44
N TYR A 240 2.71 -6.04 -23.37
CA TYR A 240 3.38 -5.00 -22.61
C TYR A 240 3.05 -3.60 -23.14
N ASN A 241 3.24 -3.33 -24.44
CA ASN A 241 3.02 -2.00 -25.01
C ASN A 241 1.53 -1.62 -25.05
N LYS A 242 0.65 -2.59 -25.30
CA LYS A 242 -0.80 -2.36 -25.42
C LYS A 242 -1.44 -2.09 -24.06
N TYR A 243 -1.00 -2.78 -23.00
CA TYR A 243 -1.62 -2.72 -21.67
C TYR A 243 -0.67 -2.28 -20.56
N TRP A 244 0.33 -3.09 -20.22
CA TRP A 244 1.10 -2.91 -18.99
C TRP A 244 1.83 -1.57 -18.94
N ARG A 245 2.51 -1.18 -20.02
CA ARG A 245 3.19 0.11 -20.15
C ARG A 245 2.25 1.31 -19.96
N LYS A 246 0.99 1.18 -20.37
CA LYS A 246 -0.01 2.24 -20.13
C LYS A 246 -0.40 2.30 -18.65
N ILE A 247 -0.52 1.16 -17.98
CA ILE A 247 -0.76 1.10 -16.53
C ILE A 247 0.39 1.78 -15.79
N GLU A 248 1.65 1.47 -16.14
CA GLU A 248 2.85 2.09 -15.54
C GLU A 248 2.85 3.61 -15.70
N ARG A 249 2.54 4.11 -16.90
CA ARG A 249 2.48 5.56 -17.17
C ARG A 249 1.35 6.28 -16.44
N ILE A 250 0.19 5.63 -16.32
CA ILE A 250 -0.98 6.21 -15.67
C ILE A 250 -0.77 6.22 -14.16
N LEU A 251 -0.33 5.13 -13.55
CA LEU A 251 -0.30 5.01 -12.09
C LEU A 251 1.04 5.42 -11.46
N GLY A 252 2.15 5.30 -12.18
CA GLY A 252 3.48 5.27 -11.57
C GLY A 252 3.75 3.91 -10.91
N ASN A 253 4.98 3.42 -11.01
CA ASN A 253 5.36 2.06 -10.56
C ASN A 253 5.07 1.83 -9.07
N GLU A 254 5.14 2.88 -8.25
CA GLU A 254 4.90 2.83 -6.80
C GLU A 254 3.44 2.55 -6.42
N ASN A 255 2.48 2.85 -7.31
CA ASN A 255 1.05 2.71 -7.03
C ASN A 255 0.44 1.41 -7.57
N ILE A 256 1.13 0.69 -8.49
CA ILE A 256 0.57 -0.49 -9.16
C ILE A 256 0.25 -1.61 -8.17
N SER A 257 1.14 -1.90 -7.20
CA SER A 257 0.89 -2.95 -6.20
C SER A 257 -0.34 -2.67 -5.34
N SER A 258 -0.52 -1.41 -4.92
CA SER A 258 -1.71 -0.99 -4.16
C SER A 258 -2.97 -1.07 -5.02
N PHE A 259 -2.89 -0.61 -6.27
CA PHE A 259 -3.99 -0.71 -7.22
C PHE A 259 -4.42 -2.16 -7.47
N ILE A 260 -3.50 -3.09 -7.74
CA ILE A 260 -3.87 -4.49 -7.99
C ILE A 260 -4.49 -5.11 -6.73
N ARG A 261 -3.98 -4.77 -5.54
CA ARG A 261 -4.61 -5.20 -4.28
C ARG A 261 -6.05 -4.72 -4.14
N ASP A 262 -6.32 -3.46 -4.48
CA ASP A 262 -7.66 -2.88 -4.44
C ASP A 262 -8.57 -3.46 -5.54
N TYR A 263 -8.02 -3.72 -6.73
CA TYR A 263 -8.69 -4.41 -7.83
C TYR A 263 -9.10 -5.84 -7.44
N LEU A 264 -8.20 -6.62 -6.84
CA LEU A 264 -8.51 -7.96 -6.33
C LEU A 264 -9.56 -7.90 -5.21
N THR A 265 -9.47 -6.90 -4.33
CA THR A 265 -10.47 -6.67 -3.27
C THR A 265 -11.86 -6.50 -3.85
N MET A 266 -11.98 -5.69 -4.89
CA MET A 266 -13.23 -5.49 -5.63
C MET A 266 -13.70 -6.78 -6.32
N LYS A 267 -12.81 -7.53 -6.99
CA LYS A 267 -13.21 -8.71 -7.76
C LYS A 267 -13.54 -9.94 -6.92
N GLN A 268 -12.85 -10.14 -5.79
CA GLN A 268 -12.98 -11.34 -4.95
C GLN A 268 -13.75 -11.08 -3.65
N ASN A 269 -14.06 -9.82 -3.33
CA ASN A 269 -14.61 -9.42 -2.02
C ASN A 269 -13.71 -9.93 -0.86
N ASP A 270 -12.39 -9.99 -1.08
CA ASP A 270 -11.42 -10.34 -0.05
C ASP A 270 -10.16 -9.48 -0.14
N ILE A 271 -9.54 -9.13 0.99
CA ILE A 271 -8.44 -8.17 1.01
C ILE A 271 -7.10 -8.91 1.06
N PRO A 272 -6.29 -8.90 -0.03
CA PRO A 272 -4.97 -9.51 0.00
C PRO A 272 -4.05 -8.85 1.03
N LYS A 273 -3.18 -9.65 1.67
CA LYS A 273 -2.03 -9.13 2.42
C LYS A 273 -1.05 -8.45 1.45
N LYS A 274 -0.43 -7.35 1.89
CA LYS A 274 0.38 -6.48 1.00
C LYS A 274 1.58 -7.19 0.36
N ASP A 275 2.14 -8.17 1.06
CA ASP A 275 3.28 -9.01 0.69
C ASP A 275 2.86 -10.32 -0.01
N LYS A 276 1.55 -10.50 -0.27
CA LYS A 276 0.99 -11.69 -0.92
C LYS A 276 0.10 -11.36 -2.12
N VAL A 277 0.14 -10.11 -2.60
CA VAL A 277 -0.72 -9.64 -3.70
C VAL A 277 -0.47 -10.47 -4.96
N TYR A 278 0.79 -10.79 -5.26
CA TYR A 278 1.19 -11.66 -6.35
C TYR A 278 0.57 -13.05 -6.25
N LEU A 279 0.68 -13.69 -5.09
CA LEU A 279 0.14 -15.04 -4.87
C LEU A 279 -1.39 -15.07 -5.03
N GLU A 280 -2.07 -14.06 -4.49
CA GLU A 280 -3.52 -13.91 -4.62
C GLU A 280 -3.94 -13.60 -6.07
N PHE A 281 -3.16 -12.80 -6.80
CA PHE A 281 -3.36 -12.55 -8.23
C PHE A 281 -3.22 -13.84 -9.05
N LYS A 282 -2.16 -14.62 -8.79
CA LYS A 282 -1.92 -15.91 -9.44
C LYS A 282 -3.09 -16.86 -9.19
N ARG A 283 -3.56 -16.96 -7.93
CA ARG A 283 -4.78 -17.73 -7.58
C ARG A 283 -6.01 -17.24 -8.35
N TYR A 284 -6.24 -15.93 -8.37
CA TYR A 284 -7.34 -15.31 -9.12
C TYR A 284 -7.32 -15.68 -10.62
N VAL A 285 -6.15 -15.67 -11.24
CA VAL A 285 -5.97 -16.02 -12.66
C VAL A 285 -6.32 -17.48 -12.93
N TYR A 286 -5.84 -18.40 -12.10
CA TYR A 286 -6.14 -19.84 -12.27
C TYR A 286 -7.61 -20.16 -11.99
N GLU A 287 -8.18 -19.68 -10.88
CA GLU A 287 -9.56 -19.98 -10.47
C GLU A 287 -10.61 -19.49 -11.48
N ASN A 288 -10.32 -18.40 -12.20
CA ASN A 288 -11.23 -17.81 -13.19
C ASN A 288 -10.85 -18.18 -14.63
N ASN A 289 -9.90 -19.09 -14.83
CA ASN A 289 -9.40 -19.52 -16.14
C ASN A 289 -8.93 -18.35 -17.04
N TRP A 290 -8.34 -17.31 -16.44
CA TRP A 290 -7.83 -16.15 -17.17
C TRP A 290 -6.58 -16.45 -17.99
N ASN A 291 -5.88 -17.56 -17.74
CA ASN A 291 -4.69 -17.95 -18.52
C ASN A 291 -4.98 -18.07 -20.02
N SER A 292 -6.17 -18.55 -20.38
CA SER A 292 -6.60 -18.67 -21.78
C SER A 292 -7.04 -17.34 -22.40
N ASN A 293 -7.27 -16.29 -21.59
CA ASN A 293 -7.83 -15.01 -21.99
C ASN A 293 -7.11 -13.84 -21.30
N ILE A 294 -5.78 -13.92 -21.19
CA ILE A 294 -4.99 -12.99 -20.38
C ILE A 294 -5.11 -11.54 -20.86
N GLU A 295 -5.31 -11.36 -22.17
CA GLU A 295 -5.51 -10.06 -22.79
C GLU A 295 -6.80 -9.37 -22.31
N ILE A 296 -7.90 -10.12 -22.15
CA ILE A 296 -9.17 -9.59 -21.63
C ILE A 296 -8.99 -9.16 -20.16
N LEU A 297 -8.25 -9.93 -19.38
CA LEU A 297 -7.92 -9.56 -18.01
C LEU A 297 -7.10 -8.27 -17.98
N LEU A 298 -6.05 -8.17 -18.81
CA LEU A 298 -5.22 -6.96 -18.92
C LEU A 298 -6.02 -5.74 -19.40
N GLU A 299 -6.98 -5.92 -20.30
CA GLU A 299 -7.89 -4.86 -20.70
C GLU A 299 -8.76 -4.37 -19.53
N ASN A 300 -9.30 -5.30 -18.73
CA ASN A 300 -10.08 -4.94 -17.54
C ASN A 300 -9.21 -4.25 -16.48
N ILE A 301 -7.99 -4.74 -16.24
CA ILE A 301 -7.04 -4.11 -15.32
C ILE A 301 -6.69 -2.69 -15.81
N LEU A 302 -6.39 -2.51 -17.10
CA LEU A 302 -6.11 -1.18 -17.65
C LEU A 302 -7.31 -0.23 -17.53
N TYR A 303 -8.53 -0.73 -17.75
CA TYR A 303 -9.76 0.03 -17.54
C TYR A 303 -9.87 0.54 -16.11
N PHE A 304 -9.73 -0.34 -15.11
CA PHE A 304 -9.77 0.07 -13.71
C PHE A 304 -8.55 0.90 -13.27
N ALA A 305 -7.39 0.74 -13.90
CA ALA A 305 -6.22 1.60 -13.64
C ALA A 305 -6.50 3.06 -14.02
N LYS A 306 -7.22 3.30 -15.13
CA LYS A 306 -7.67 4.65 -15.52
C LYS A 306 -8.64 5.26 -14.50
N ILE A 307 -9.53 4.44 -13.94
CA ILE A 307 -10.44 4.87 -12.87
C ILE A 307 -9.64 5.17 -11.59
N TYR A 308 -8.72 4.28 -11.20
CA TYR A 308 -7.89 4.44 -10.00
C TYR A 308 -7.05 5.73 -10.05
N GLU A 309 -6.54 6.09 -11.22
CA GLU A 309 -5.78 7.32 -11.44
C GLU A 309 -6.54 8.57 -10.99
N LYS A 310 -7.85 8.62 -11.22
CA LYS A 310 -8.70 9.74 -10.84
C LYS A 310 -8.68 9.98 -9.33
N PHE A 311 -8.54 8.94 -8.52
CA PHE A 311 -8.44 9.06 -7.06
C PHE A 311 -7.06 9.50 -6.59
N ILE A 312 -5.98 8.99 -7.20
CA ILE A 312 -4.61 9.30 -6.78
C ILE A 312 -4.14 10.69 -7.25
N LYS A 313 -4.58 11.13 -8.43
CA LYS A 313 -4.14 12.40 -9.06
C LYS A 313 -5.23 13.47 -9.16
N ALA A 314 -6.49 13.17 -8.85
CA ALA A 314 -7.63 14.07 -9.08
C ALA A 314 -7.68 14.57 -10.55
N SER A 315 -7.40 13.69 -11.50
CA SER A 315 -7.33 13.93 -12.95
C SER A 315 -8.70 13.99 -13.65
N GLU A 316 -9.79 14.14 -12.89
CA GLU A 316 -11.14 14.23 -13.44
C GLU A 316 -11.37 15.54 -14.21
N GLU A 317 -12.08 15.44 -15.35
CA GLU A 317 -12.43 16.57 -16.22
C GLU A 317 -13.65 17.32 -15.67
N ASP A 318 -14.65 16.58 -15.20
CA ASP A 318 -15.83 17.16 -14.59
C ASP A 318 -15.48 17.83 -13.25
N LYS A 319 -15.74 19.15 -13.17
CA LYS A 319 -15.36 19.96 -12.01
C LYS A 319 -15.99 19.48 -10.70
N ASP A 320 -17.24 19.03 -10.72
CA ASP A 320 -17.95 18.66 -9.50
C ASP A 320 -17.48 17.31 -8.98
N ILE A 321 -17.26 16.34 -9.88
CA ILE A 321 -16.67 15.03 -9.53
C ILE A 321 -15.23 15.22 -9.05
N LYS A 322 -14.45 16.07 -9.73
CA LYS A 322 -13.07 16.40 -9.33
C LYS A 322 -13.01 16.94 -7.90
N MET A 323 -13.93 17.83 -7.52
CA MET A 323 -13.97 18.40 -6.18
C MET A 323 -14.16 17.32 -5.10
N ILE A 324 -15.13 16.43 -5.27
CA ILE A 324 -15.36 15.36 -4.27
C ILE A 324 -14.22 14.33 -4.23
N LEU A 325 -13.56 14.07 -5.37
CA LEU A 325 -12.36 13.22 -5.42
C LEU A 325 -11.18 13.86 -4.69
N GLN A 326 -11.01 15.18 -4.78
CA GLN A 326 -10.01 15.92 -4.00
C GLN A 326 -10.29 15.76 -2.50
N ASP A 327 -11.55 15.86 -2.08
CA ASP A 327 -11.92 15.69 -0.67
C ASP A 327 -11.58 14.28 -0.17
N ILE A 328 -11.91 13.25 -0.93
CA ILE A 328 -11.56 11.84 -0.64
C ILE A 328 -10.04 11.66 -0.54
N ARG A 329 -9.27 12.28 -1.44
CA ARG A 329 -7.80 12.22 -1.48
C ARG A 329 -7.17 12.92 -0.27
N LEU A 330 -7.63 14.13 0.07
CA LEU A 330 -7.14 14.90 1.23
C LEU A 330 -7.46 14.19 2.55
N LEU A 331 -8.64 13.58 2.64
CA LEU A 331 -9.05 12.77 3.79
C LEU A 331 -8.29 11.43 3.87
N LYS A 332 -7.61 11.02 2.79
CA LYS A 332 -6.83 9.77 2.68
C LYS A 332 -7.67 8.51 2.92
N VAL A 333 -8.86 8.46 2.34
CA VAL A 333 -9.78 7.30 2.45
C VAL A 333 -9.40 6.19 1.46
N THR A 334 -8.15 5.73 1.48
CA THR A 334 -7.67 4.74 0.49
C THR A 334 -8.40 3.40 0.58
N VAL A 335 -8.85 3.03 1.79
CA VAL A 335 -9.56 1.77 2.05
C VAL A 335 -10.94 1.70 1.39
N SER A 336 -11.51 2.83 0.96
CA SER A 336 -12.77 2.86 0.22
C SER A 336 -12.59 2.75 -1.29
N TYR A 337 -11.36 2.81 -1.81
CA TYR A 337 -11.12 2.84 -3.25
C TYR A 337 -11.70 1.64 -4.01
N PRO A 338 -11.65 0.38 -3.51
CA PRO A 338 -12.33 -0.73 -4.17
C PRO A 338 -13.81 -0.46 -4.42
N PHE A 339 -14.54 -0.01 -3.39
CA PHE A 339 -15.95 0.35 -3.49
C PHE A 339 -16.18 1.55 -4.41
N LEU A 340 -15.38 2.61 -4.26
CA LEU A 340 -15.55 3.83 -5.06
C LEU A 340 -15.27 3.58 -6.55
N MET A 341 -14.33 2.68 -6.88
CA MET A 341 -14.10 2.24 -8.26
C MET A 341 -15.32 1.51 -8.84
N GLU A 342 -15.97 0.63 -8.08
CA GLU A 342 -17.21 -0.01 -8.54
C GLU A 342 -18.33 1.01 -8.79
N VAL A 343 -18.50 1.98 -7.90
CA VAL A 343 -19.52 3.03 -8.06
C VAL A 343 -19.19 3.90 -9.29
N TYR A 344 -17.91 4.15 -9.57
CA TYR A 344 -17.50 4.87 -10.78
C TYR A 344 -17.75 4.05 -12.05
N ASP A 345 -17.50 2.74 -12.01
CA ASP A 345 -17.82 1.80 -13.09
C ASP A 345 -19.34 1.74 -13.34
N ASP A 346 -20.16 1.74 -12.28
CA ASP A 346 -21.62 1.85 -12.37
C ASP A 346 -22.04 3.18 -13.06
N TYR A 347 -21.37 4.30 -12.76
CA TYR A 347 -21.59 5.57 -13.44
C TYR A 347 -21.20 5.52 -14.93
N GLN A 348 -20.04 4.96 -15.26
CA GLN A 348 -19.59 4.83 -16.65
C GLN A 348 -20.48 3.88 -17.48
N LYS A 349 -21.12 2.91 -16.83
CA LYS A 349 -22.10 2.00 -17.43
C LYS A 349 -23.53 2.53 -17.40
N GLU A 350 -23.73 3.78 -17.00
CA GLU A 350 -25.04 4.45 -16.93
C GLU A 350 -26.04 3.72 -16.00
N VAL A 351 -25.55 2.98 -14.99
CA VAL A 351 -26.39 2.40 -13.92
C VAL A 351 -26.84 3.50 -12.96
N ILE A 352 -25.99 4.50 -12.74
CA ILE A 352 -26.28 5.69 -11.92
C ILE A 352 -25.91 6.96 -12.69
N ASP A 353 -26.56 8.07 -12.36
CA ASP A 353 -26.22 9.38 -12.89
C ASP A 353 -25.10 10.07 -12.10
N LYS A 354 -24.61 11.20 -12.65
CA LYS A 354 -23.57 12.03 -12.02
C LYS A 354 -23.98 12.51 -10.62
N GLU A 355 -25.26 12.87 -10.44
CA GLU A 355 -25.74 13.38 -9.15
C GLU A 355 -25.66 12.29 -8.07
N THR A 356 -26.06 11.07 -8.41
CA THR A 356 -25.99 9.90 -7.54
C THR A 356 -24.55 9.54 -7.21
N LEU A 357 -23.63 9.55 -8.19
CA LEU A 357 -22.21 9.34 -7.96
C LEU A 357 -21.65 10.32 -6.90
N ILE A 358 -21.90 11.62 -7.08
CA ILE A 358 -21.43 12.66 -6.14
C ILE A 358 -22.05 12.47 -4.76
N LYS A 359 -23.35 12.14 -4.68
CA LYS A 359 -24.03 11.85 -3.41
C LYS A 359 -23.40 10.66 -2.69
N VAL A 360 -23.10 9.58 -3.40
CA VAL A 360 -22.45 8.39 -2.82
C VAL A 360 -21.05 8.71 -2.31
N TYR A 361 -20.26 9.46 -3.08
CA TYR A 361 -18.91 9.86 -2.66
C TYR A 361 -18.95 10.78 -1.45
N LYS A 362 -19.89 11.72 -1.40
CA LYS A 362 -20.13 12.59 -0.24
C LYS A 362 -20.59 11.82 0.99
N LEU A 363 -21.39 10.77 0.81
CA LEU A 363 -21.81 9.87 1.88
C LEU A 363 -20.60 9.12 2.48
N VAL A 364 -19.71 8.58 1.63
CA VAL A 364 -18.47 7.91 2.06
C VAL A 364 -17.54 8.88 2.80
N GLU A 365 -17.31 10.07 2.25
CA GLU A 365 -16.53 11.13 2.89
C GLU A 365 -17.11 11.48 4.27
N THR A 366 -18.43 11.71 4.34
CA THR A 366 -19.13 12.04 5.58
C THR A 366 -19.03 10.94 6.62
N TYR A 367 -19.24 9.68 6.21
CA TYR A 367 -19.13 8.53 7.09
C TYR A 367 -17.73 8.43 7.71
N VAL A 368 -16.69 8.55 6.88
CA VAL A 368 -15.30 8.42 7.33
C VAL A 368 -14.86 9.60 8.17
N PHE A 369 -15.21 10.83 7.77
CA PHE A 369 -14.84 12.03 8.51
C PHE A 369 -15.47 12.05 9.91
N ARG A 370 -16.75 11.67 10.03
CA ARG A 370 -17.43 11.57 11.33
C ARG A 370 -16.78 10.50 12.20
N ARG A 371 -16.44 9.34 11.64
CA ARG A 371 -15.71 8.29 12.36
C ARG A 371 -14.34 8.74 12.86
N PHE A 372 -13.61 9.53 12.07
CA PHE A 372 -12.33 10.09 12.50
C PHE A 372 -12.50 11.07 13.67
N ILE A 373 -13.52 11.92 13.63
CA ILE A 373 -13.81 12.86 14.72
C ILE A 373 -14.26 12.12 15.98
N CYS A 374 -15.06 11.05 15.84
CA CYS A 374 -15.55 10.23 16.95
C CYS A 374 -14.58 9.14 17.44
N ASN A 375 -13.32 9.13 16.98
CA ASN A 375 -12.32 8.10 17.34
C ASN A 375 -12.78 6.65 17.11
N SER A 376 -13.62 6.42 16.10
CA SER A 376 -14.05 5.05 15.76
C SER A 376 -12.85 4.25 15.21
N PRO A 377 -12.70 2.95 15.55
CA PRO A 377 -11.59 2.12 15.07
C PRO A 377 -11.49 2.12 13.54
N THR A 378 -10.29 2.24 12.98
CA THR A 378 -10.11 2.25 11.52
C THR A 378 -10.11 0.86 10.89
N SER A 379 -9.88 -0.20 11.67
CA SER A 379 -9.87 -1.59 11.22
C SER A 379 -11.19 -2.02 10.57
N ALA A 380 -12.33 -1.57 11.12
CA ALA A 380 -13.64 -1.92 10.60
C ALA A 380 -13.94 -1.31 9.22
N LEU A 381 -13.28 -0.21 8.83
CA LEU A 381 -13.53 0.44 7.52
C LEU A 381 -13.18 -0.47 6.34
N ASN A 382 -12.06 -1.20 6.44
CA ASN A 382 -11.65 -2.18 5.42
C ASN A 382 -12.78 -3.15 5.12
N LYS A 383 -13.41 -3.68 6.17
CA LYS A 383 -14.48 -4.65 6.05
C LYS A 383 -15.78 -4.04 5.53
N VAL A 384 -16.12 -2.84 5.99
CA VAL A 384 -17.31 -2.13 5.52
C VAL A 384 -17.21 -1.91 4.01
N PHE A 385 -16.14 -1.28 3.54
CA PHE A 385 -16.02 -0.96 2.11
C PHE A 385 -15.81 -2.19 1.22
N LYS A 386 -15.13 -3.24 1.72
CA LYS A 386 -15.03 -4.51 1.02
C LYS A 386 -16.40 -5.12 0.70
N ASN A 387 -17.36 -5.05 1.62
CA ASN A 387 -18.66 -5.71 1.46
C ASN A 387 -19.75 -4.80 0.88
N LEU A 388 -19.56 -3.48 0.90
CA LEU A 388 -20.63 -2.51 0.67
C LEU A 388 -21.29 -2.65 -0.70
N ALA A 389 -20.51 -2.84 -1.76
CA ALA A 389 -21.06 -3.07 -3.11
C ALA A 389 -21.85 -4.38 -3.21
N ARG A 390 -21.36 -5.44 -2.58
CA ARG A 390 -22.03 -6.75 -2.56
C ARG A 390 -23.35 -6.70 -1.77
N GLU A 391 -23.36 -6.01 -0.64
CA GLU A 391 -24.57 -5.80 0.17
C GLU A 391 -25.61 -5.00 -0.62
N LEU A 392 -25.19 -3.94 -1.32
CA LEU A 392 -26.08 -3.17 -2.18
C LEU A 392 -26.67 -4.02 -3.32
N LYS A 393 -25.80 -4.71 -4.08
CA LYS A 393 -26.19 -5.46 -5.29
C LYS A 393 -27.01 -6.73 -4.99
N ARG A 394 -27.13 -7.15 -3.73
CA ARG A 394 -27.98 -8.27 -3.32
C ARG A 394 -29.46 -7.92 -3.40
N GLU A 395 -29.80 -6.65 -3.20
CA GLU A 395 -31.18 -6.18 -3.17
C GLU A 395 -31.72 -6.03 -4.59
N LYS A 396 -32.95 -6.49 -4.85
CA LYS A 396 -33.49 -6.56 -6.23
C LYS A 396 -33.61 -5.20 -6.91
N ASP A 397 -33.98 -4.18 -6.14
CA ASP A 397 -34.32 -2.84 -6.64
C ASP A 397 -33.19 -1.82 -6.40
N TYR A 398 -31.94 -2.31 -6.21
CA TYR A 398 -30.81 -1.45 -5.86
C TYR A 398 -30.49 -0.38 -6.89
N LYS A 399 -30.81 -0.59 -8.17
CA LYS A 399 -30.54 0.40 -9.20
C LYS A 399 -31.45 1.62 -9.05
N ASP A 400 -32.73 1.40 -8.80
CA ASP A 400 -33.73 2.46 -8.68
C ASP A 400 -33.60 3.23 -7.35
N MET A 401 -33.08 2.57 -6.31
CA MET A 401 -32.92 3.14 -4.97
C MET A 401 -31.46 3.20 -4.51
N TYR A 402 -30.51 3.34 -5.46
CA TYR A 402 -29.06 3.14 -5.22
C TYR A 402 -28.53 3.91 -4.00
N TYR A 403 -28.77 5.21 -3.96
CA TYR A 403 -28.31 6.06 -2.85
C TYR A 403 -29.04 5.73 -1.54
N ASP A 404 -30.36 5.58 -1.57
CA ASP A 404 -31.18 5.34 -0.38
C ASP A 404 -30.88 3.97 0.27
N MET A 405 -30.65 2.94 -0.54
CA MET A 405 -30.21 1.63 -0.05
C MET A 405 -28.83 1.70 0.58
N LEU A 406 -27.86 2.38 -0.04
CA LEU A 406 -26.53 2.59 0.57
C LEU A 406 -26.62 3.32 1.91
N VAL A 407 -27.45 4.36 1.99
CA VAL A 407 -27.71 5.06 3.26
C VAL A 407 -28.28 4.11 4.30
N ALA A 408 -29.28 3.30 3.94
CA ALA A 408 -29.91 2.37 4.85
C ALA A 408 -28.94 1.26 5.32
N ILE A 409 -28.09 0.72 4.43
CA ILE A 409 -27.03 -0.24 4.77
C ILE A 409 -26.05 0.36 5.78
N LEU A 410 -25.55 1.58 5.52
CA LEU A 410 -24.57 2.23 6.40
C LEU A 410 -25.17 2.62 7.76
N LEU A 411 -26.41 3.09 7.80
CA LEU A 411 -27.11 3.41 9.06
C LEU A 411 -27.45 2.14 9.87
N ASN A 412 -27.54 0.98 9.22
CA ASN A 412 -27.73 -0.30 9.91
C ASN A 412 -26.45 -0.85 10.53
N LYS A 413 -25.26 -0.40 10.12
CA LYS A 413 -24.01 -0.83 10.75
C LYS A 413 -24.00 -0.50 12.24
N LYS A 414 -23.46 -1.41 13.05
CA LYS A 414 -23.40 -1.32 14.52
C LYS A 414 -21.95 -1.33 15.02
N TYR A 415 -21.77 -1.02 16.30
CA TYR A 415 -20.49 -1.09 17.01
C TYR A 415 -19.35 -0.35 16.29
N SER A 416 -18.22 -1.02 16.06
CA SER A 416 -17.05 -0.46 15.37
C SER A 416 -17.34 -0.06 13.93
N ALA A 417 -18.43 -0.55 13.31
CA ALA A 417 -18.86 -0.16 11.98
C ALA A 417 -19.96 0.93 11.97
N ALA A 418 -20.45 1.36 13.13
CA ALA A 418 -21.58 2.27 13.21
C ALA A 418 -21.33 3.61 12.51
N PHE A 419 -22.41 4.18 11.97
CA PHE A 419 -22.43 5.56 11.48
C PHE A 419 -22.65 6.51 12.67
N PRO A 420 -21.68 7.36 13.04
CA PRO A 420 -21.83 8.22 14.22
C PRO A 420 -22.99 9.20 14.06
N THR A 421 -23.83 9.32 15.09
CA THR A 421 -24.99 10.22 15.14
C THR A 421 -24.60 11.68 15.28
N ASP A 422 -25.52 12.60 14.97
CA ASP A 422 -25.23 14.05 15.07
C ASP A 422 -24.89 14.48 16.50
N LEU A 423 -25.43 13.77 17.49
CA LEU A 423 -25.14 14.01 18.90
C LEU A 423 -23.71 13.60 19.25
N GLU A 424 -23.29 12.38 18.89
CA GLU A 424 -21.92 11.89 19.12
C GLU A 424 -20.91 12.76 18.40
N PHE A 425 -21.19 13.10 17.13
CA PHE A 425 -20.34 13.98 16.33
C PHE A 425 -20.20 15.36 17.00
N LYS A 426 -21.29 15.95 17.50
CA LYS A 426 -21.25 17.22 18.22
C LYS A 426 -20.42 17.13 19.50
N GLN A 427 -20.63 16.10 20.31
CA GLN A 427 -19.93 15.94 21.59
C GLN A 427 -18.42 15.86 21.37
N GLU A 428 -17.96 15.00 20.47
CA GLU A 428 -16.55 14.83 20.16
C GLU A 428 -15.95 16.05 19.44
N PHE A 429 -16.70 16.70 18.55
CA PHE A 429 -16.26 17.92 17.90
C PHE A 429 -15.96 19.06 18.90
N LEU A 430 -16.76 19.15 19.97
CA LEU A 430 -16.64 20.19 21.00
C LEU A 430 -15.65 19.84 22.11
N SER A 431 -15.25 18.58 22.30
CA SER A 431 -14.37 18.17 23.40
C SER A 431 -12.94 17.83 22.95
N ARG A 432 -12.77 17.41 21.69
CA ARG A 432 -11.52 16.86 21.17
C ARG A 432 -10.38 17.88 21.12
N ASN A 433 -9.16 17.37 21.33
CA ASN A 433 -7.93 18.04 20.92
C ASN A 433 -7.82 18.07 19.38
N MET A 434 -8.33 19.14 18.78
CA MET A 434 -8.32 19.32 17.32
C MET A 434 -6.94 19.64 16.78
N TYR A 435 -6.07 20.30 17.56
CA TYR A 435 -4.74 20.64 17.08
C TYR A 435 -3.89 19.39 16.75
N LYS A 436 -4.03 18.32 17.54
CA LYS A 436 -3.37 17.02 17.29
C LYS A 436 -4.17 16.10 16.37
N PHE A 437 -5.34 16.53 15.89
CA PHE A 437 -6.15 15.72 15.00
C PHE A 437 -5.53 15.66 13.60
N LYS A 438 -5.26 14.46 13.10
CA LYS A 438 -4.59 14.23 11.81
C LYS A 438 -5.26 14.94 10.63
N HIS A 439 -6.58 15.14 10.67
CA HIS A 439 -7.36 15.77 9.61
C HIS A 439 -7.85 17.18 9.98
N VAL A 440 -7.15 17.88 10.89
CA VAL A 440 -7.51 19.25 11.30
C VAL A 440 -7.46 20.24 10.14
N ASN A 441 -6.47 20.13 9.25
CA ASN A 441 -6.37 21.01 8.08
C ASN A 441 -7.58 20.83 7.15
N TYR A 442 -7.97 19.58 6.89
CA TYR A 442 -9.16 19.27 6.10
C TYR A 442 -10.43 19.88 6.72
N LEU A 443 -10.58 19.79 8.06
CA LEU A 443 -11.69 20.43 8.79
C LEU A 443 -11.66 21.96 8.63
N LEU A 444 -10.53 22.60 8.91
CA LEU A 444 -10.41 24.07 8.89
C LEU A 444 -10.59 24.62 7.47
N GLU A 445 -10.06 23.95 6.45
CA GLU A 445 -10.27 24.29 5.04
C GLU A 445 -11.75 24.30 4.69
N HIS A 446 -12.48 23.26 5.07
CA HIS A 446 -13.92 23.15 4.80
C HIS A 446 -14.74 24.18 5.57
N LEU A 447 -14.33 24.54 6.80
CA LEU A 447 -14.99 25.61 7.56
C LEU A 447 -14.76 26.99 6.94
N GLU A 448 -13.54 27.25 6.45
CA GLU A 448 -13.17 28.49 5.76
C GLU A 448 -13.91 28.63 4.43
N ASN A 449 -13.83 27.60 3.59
CA ASN A 449 -14.36 27.60 2.23
C ASN A 449 -15.83 27.21 2.12
N ASN A 450 -16.52 26.97 3.25
CA ASN A 450 -17.93 26.58 3.24
C ASN A 450 -18.80 27.62 2.50
N ASN A 451 -19.56 27.16 1.50
CA ASN A 451 -20.41 27.99 0.63
C ASN A 451 -19.68 29.19 -0.02
N ASN A 452 -18.37 29.07 -0.26
CA ASN A 452 -17.59 30.10 -0.91
C ASN A 452 -17.25 29.69 -2.35
N LYS A 453 -17.70 30.49 -3.34
CA LYS A 453 -17.37 30.27 -4.76
C LYS A 453 -15.91 30.64 -5.06
N GLU A 454 -15.35 31.58 -4.29
CA GLU A 454 -13.96 32.02 -4.39
C GLU A 454 -13.15 31.33 -3.31
N LYS A 455 -12.72 30.09 -3.57
CA LYS A 455 -11.97 29.30 -2.59
C LYS A 455 -10.67 30.01 -2.20
N VAL A 456 -10.42 30.06 -0.90
CA VAL A 456 -9.15 30.47 -0.30
C VAL A 456 -8.24 29.26 -0.28
N ASP A 457 -7.04 29.41 -0.83
CA ASP A 457 -5.97 28.43 -0.64
C ASP A 457 -5.45 28.53 0.79
N VAL A 458 -5.52 27.40 1.51
CA VAL A 458 -5.11 27.31 2.92
C VAL A 458 -3.79 26.58 3.10
N GLU A 459 -3.15 26.08 2.04
CA GLU A 459 -1.94 25.25 2.15
C GLU A 459 -0.76 26.02 2.78
N GLU A 460 -0.62 27.30 2.46
CA GLU A 460 0.42 28.17 3.03
C GLU A 460 0.03 28.78 4.39
N LEU A 461 -1.22 28.57 4.83
CA LEU A 461 -1.69 29.09 6.11
C LEU A 461 -1.28 28.16 7.25
N SER A 462 -1.05 28.77 8.41
CA SER A 462 -0.74 28.03 9.63
C SER A 462 -1.91 28.06 10.61
N ILE A 463 -2.01 27.04 11.44
CA ILE A 463 -2.97 26.99 12.54
C ILE A 463 -2.45 27.85 13.69
N GLU A 464 -3.29 28.78 14.15
CA GLU A 464 -3.03 29.66 15.29
C GLU A 464 -3.94 29.33 16.47
N HIS A 465 -3.38 29.45 17.68
CA HIS A 465 -4.11 29.36 18.94
C HIS A 465 -4.44 30.78 19.45
N ILE A 466 -5.73 31.14 19.52
CA ILE A 466 -6.12 32.49 19.95
C ILE A 466 -5.68 32.73 21.40
N MET A 467 -6.08 31.84 22.32
CA MET A 467 -5.40 31.65 23.60
C MET A 467 -4.09 30.88 23.34
N PRO A 468 -2.91 31.43 23.69
CA PRO A 468 -1.62 30.87 23.28
C PRO A 468 -1.28 29.57 24.02
N GLN A 469 -0.39 28.76 23.42
CA GLN A 469 0.10 27.52 24.03
C GLN A 469 0.86 27.74 25.34
N LYS A 470 1.50 28.91 25.51
CA LYS A 470 2.12 29.32 26.76
C LYS A 470 1.39 30.54 27.30
N LEU A 471 0.79 30.40 28.48
CA LEU A 471 0.18 31.53 29.18
C LEU A 471 1.27 32.47 29.72
N ASP A 472 1.06 33.77 29.54
CA ASP A 472 1.79 34.82 30.24
C ASP A 472 0.94 35.37 31.40
N ALA A 473 1.52 36.26 32.21
CA ALA A 473 0.82 36.85 33.35
C ALA A 473 -0.46 37.61 32.92
N LYS A 474 -0.49 38.23 31.73
CA LYS A 474 -1.66 38.96 31.24
C LYS A 474 -2.82 38.00 30.95
N TRP A 475 -2.54 36.87 30.30
CA TRP A 475 -3.52 35.83 30.05
C TRP A 475 -4.00 35.17 31.34
N THR A 476 -3.10 34.85 32.27
CA THR A 476 -3.49 34.28 33.57
C THR A 476 -4.44 35.21 34.33
N LEU A 477 -4.17 36.52 34.35
CA LEU A 477 -5.05 37.50 34.98
C LEU A 477 -6.43 37.60 34.29
N LYS A 478 -6.47 37.57 32.94
CA LYS A 478 -7.73 37.63 32.18
C LYS A 478 -8.59 36.36 32.33
N LEU A 479 -7.95 35.20 32.47
CA LEU A 479 -8.65 33.92 32.67
C LEU A 479 -9.07 33.68 34.13
N GLY A 480 -8.48 34.43 35.07
CA GLY A 480 -8.83 34.39 36.50
C GLY A 480 -8.29 33.15 37.23
N ASN A 481 -8.89 32.83 38.38
CA ASN A 481 -8.38 31.80 39.30
C ASN A 481 -8.29 30.39 38.70
N ASN A 482 -9.09 30.09 37.67
CA ASN A 482 -9.12 28.79 36.99
C ASN A 482 -8.32 28.75 35.69
N ALA A 483 -7.43 29.73 35.45
CA ALA A 483 -6.68 29.87 34.19
C ALA A 483 -6.00 28.58 33.73
N GLN A 484 -5.35 27.86 34.65
CA GLN A 484 -4.62 26.62 34.32
C GLN A 484 -5.57 25.51 33.84
N ALA A 485 -6.67 25.28 34.57
CA ALA A 485 -7.66 24.26 34.21
C ALA A 485 -8.37 24.58 32.87
N ILE A 486 -8.69 25.85 32.64
CA ILE A 486 -9.26 26.32 31.36
C ILE A 486 -8.27 26.11 30.23
N HIS A 487 -7.00 26.45 30.44
CA HIS A 487 -5.95 26.31 29.44
C HIS A 487 -5.74 24.85 29.06
N GLU A 488 -5.53 23.97 30.03
CA GLU A 488 -5.35 22.53 29.80
C GLU A 488 -6.51 21.91 29.01
N ARG A 489 -7.75 22.32 29.31
CA ARG A 489 -8.94 21.78 28.68
C ARG A 489 -9.20 22.35 27.28
N TYR A 490 -9.00 23.65 27.08
CA TYR A 490 -9.50 24.36 25.89
C TYR A 490 -8.42 24.85 24.93
N ILE A 491 -7.13 24.74 25.27
CA ILE A 491 -6.04 25.22 24.40
C ILE A 491 -6.12 24.66 22.99
N HIS A 492 -6.37 23.36 22.85
CA HIS A 492 -6.42 22.70 21.54
C HIS A 492 -7.84 22.46 21.00
N ASN A 493 -8.83 23.10 21.61
CA ASN A 493 -10.22 22.98 21.21
C ASN A 493 -10.49 23.75 19.90
N ILE A 494 -11.42 23.27 19.06
CA ILE A 494 -11.77 23.94 17.80
C ILE A 494 -12.15 25.42 17.97
N GLY A 495 -12.82 25.76 19.07
CA GLY A 495 -13.20 27.13 19.39
C GLY A 495 -12.02 28.06 19.59
N ASN A 496 -10.84 27.53 19.93
CA ASN A 496 -9.61 28.29 20.13
C ASN A 496 -8.65 28.28 18.92
N LEU A 497 -8.97 27.52 17.86
CA LEU A 497 -8.13 27.39 16.67
C LEU A 497 -8.62 28.30 15.54
N THR A 498 -7.69 28.82 14.76
CA THR A 498 -7.98 29.52 13.50
C THR A 498 -6.84 29.38 12.49
N LEU A 499 -7.04 29.87 11.27
CA LEU A 499 -6.00 29.94 10.23
C LEU A 499 -5.43 31.36 10.14
N THR A 500 -4.13 31.47 9.86
CA THR A 500 -3.45 32.75 9.67
C THR A 500 -2.17 32.61 8.84
N GLY A 501 -1.86 33.65 8.06
CA GLY A 501 -0.54 33.85 7.43
C GLY A 501 0.43 34.67 8.29
N TYR A 502 -0.02 35.20 9.44
CA TYR A 502 0.75 36.12 10.30
C TYR A 502 1.12 35.50 11.66
N ASN A 503 1.41 34.20 11.69
CA ASN A 503 1.59 33.45 12.94
C ASN A 503 2.71 34.02 13.82
N SER A 504 3.85 34.36 13.22
CA SER A 504 4.97 35.02 13.91
C SER A 504 4.58 36.34 14.56
N ASN A 505 3.60 37.07 14.00
CA ASN A 505 3.09 38.32 14.55
C ASN A 505 2.05 38.12 15.67
N LEU A 506 1.45 36.94 15.82
CA LEU A 506 0.39 36.64 16.80
C LEU A 506 0.96 35.98 18.06
N SER A 507 1.61 34.83 17.94
CA SER A 507 2.37 34.14 18.99
C SER A 507 1.73 34.23 20.41
N ASN A 508 2.48 34.61 21.44
CA ASN A 508 2.00 34.75 22.82
C ASN A 508 1.41 36.13 23.14
N LYS A 509 1.02 36.93 22.13
CA LYS A 509 0.44 38.26 22.39
C LYS A 509 -0.87 38.16 23.15
N SER A 510 -1.26 39.28 23.77
CA SER A 510 -2.54 39.39 24.44
C SER A 510 -3.69 39.30 23.44
N PHE A 511 -4.89 38.91 23.90
CA PHE A 511 -6.07 38.88 23.03
C PHE A 511 -6.34 40.22 22.33
N ASP A 512 -6.13 41.34 23.02
CA ASP A 512 -6.39 42.68 22.48
C ASP A 512 -5.47 42.99 21.29
N ASP A 513 -4.20 42.59 21.38
CA ASP A 513 -3.23 42.74 20.30
C ASP A 513 -3.54 41.80 19.12
N LYS A 514 -3.91 40.54 19.41
CA LYS A 514 -4.27 39.55 18.38
C LYS A 514 -5.50 40.00 17.62
N LYS A 515 -6.49 40.55 18.32
CA LYS A 515 -7.73 41.09 17.74
C LYS A 515 -7.46 42.12 16.65
N ILE A 516 -6.53 43.06 16.85
CA ILE A 516 -6.18 44.09 15.85
C ILE A 516 -5.63 43.47 14.56
N ILE A 517 -4.85 42.40 14.68
CA ILE A 517 -4.26 41.69 13.54
C ILE A 517 -5.33 40.85 12.82
N LEU A 518 -6.13 40.09 13.59
CA LEU A 518 -7.18 39.22 13.07
C LEU A 518 -8.33 39.99 12.44
N GLU A 519 -8.63 41.21 12.88
CA GLU A 519 -9.63 42.09 12.27
C GLU A 519 -9.29 42.45 10.81
N LYS A 520 -8.00 42.52 10.47
CA LYS A 520 -7.53 42.78 9.10
C LYS A 520 -7.51 41.53 8.23
N SER A 521 -7.74 40.35 8.81
CA SER A 521 -7.79 39.09 8.09
C SER A 521 -9.03 39.00 7.19
N ARG A 522 -8.85 38.52 5.97
CA ARG A 522 -9.94 38.24 5.03
C ARG A 522 -10.55 36.85 5.21
N LEU A 523 -9.93 36.01 6.04
CA LEU A 523 -10.38 34.66 6.32
C LEU A 523 -11.70 34.67 7.10
N LYS A 524 -12.65 33.87 6.64
CA LYS A 524 -13.97 33.69 7.24
C LYS A 524 -13.89 33.13 8.66
N LEU A 525 -12.94 32.23 8.93
CA LEU A 525 -12.65 31.68 10.27
C LEU A 525 -12.26 32.75 11.29
N ASN A 526 -11.70 33.87 10.83
CA ASN A 526 -11.32 34.99 11.67
C ASN A 526 -12.44 36.02 11.86
N LYS A 527 -13.50 35.95 11.05
CA LYS A 527 -14.61 36.91 11.08
C LYS A 527 -15.35 36.82 12.42
N GLY A 528 -15.56 37.98 13.04
CA GLY A 528 -16.28 38.10 14.31
C GLY A 528 -15.44 37.82 15.56
N ILE A 529 -14.20 37.32 15.44
CA ILE A 529 -13.29 37.20 16.60
C ILE A 529 -13.04 38.57 17.25
N SER A 530 -12.92 39.62 16.42
CA SER A 530 -12.74 40.99 16.91
C SER A 530 -13.96 41.54 17.65
N ASN A 531 -15.15 40.93 17.56
CA ASN A 531 -16.33 41.43 18.27
C ASN A 531 -16.30 41.08 19.77
N PHE A 532 -15.47 40.13 20.18
CA PHE A 532 -15.32 39.77 21.58
C PHE A 532 -14.44 40.78 22.33
N THR A 533 -14.78 41.05 23.60
CA THR A 533 -14.03 41.92 24.50
C THR A 533 -13.02 41.16 25.36
N THR A 534 -13.28 39.87 25.61
CA THR A 534 -12.41 38.96 26.33
C THR A 534 -12.30 37.65 25.56
N TRP A 535 -11.39 36.77 25.98
CA TRP A 535 -11.27 35.43 25.41
C TRP A 535 -11.13 34.43 26.56
N ASN A 536 -12.28 33.89 26.98
CA ASN A 536 -12.42 33.00 28.13
C ASN A 536 -13.10 31.68 27.72
N GLU A 537 -13.31 30.79 28.69
CA GLU A 537 -13.97 29.48 28.49
C GLU A 537 -15.32 29.60 27.76
N GLU A 538 -16.19 30.51 28.20
CA GLU A 538 -17.52 30.70 27.63
C GLU A 538 -17.46 31.07 26.14
N ILE A 539 -16.53 31.97 25.77
CA ILE A 539 -16.35 32.42 24.39
C ILE A 539 -15.76 31.32 23.52
N ILE A 540 -14.80 30.54 24.03
CA ILE A 540 -14.23 29.39 23.31
C ILE A 540 -15.33 28.37 23.01
N ILE A 541 -16.16 28.01 24.01
CA ILE A 541 -17.26 27.07 23.84
C ILE A 541 -18.30 27.63 22.85
N LYS A 542 -18.68 28.90 23.00
CA LYS A 542 -19.63 29.57 22.10
C LYS A 542 -19.16 29.51 20.65
N ARG A 543 -17.91 29.88 20.39
CA ARG A 543 -17.33 29.80 19.04
C ARG A 543 -17.26 28.36 18.53
N ALA A 544 -16.92 27.39 19.38
CA ALA A 544 -16.92 25.98 18.98
C ALA A 544 -18.31 25.50 18.52
N VAL A 545 -19.39 25.92 19.20
CA VAL A 545 -20.78 25.64 18.81
C VAL A 545 -21.15 26.34 17.50
N GLU A 546 -20.73 27.58 17.30
CA GLU A 546 -20.93 28.31 16.05
C GLU A 546 -20.23 27.60 14.87
N LEU A 547 -18.98 27.19 15.03
CA LEU A 547 -18.25 26.41 14.02
C LEU A 547 -18.90 25.05 13.75
N PHE A 548 -19.43 24.38 14.79
CA PHE A 548 -20.16 23.13 14.61
C PHE A 548 -21.43 23.32 13.76
N SER A 549 -22.13 24.46 13.89
CA SER A 549 -23.31 24.76 13.07
C SER A 549 -23.01 24.89 11.57
N ILE A 550 -21.74 25.15 11.24
CA ILE A 550 -21.22 25.14 9.87
C ILE A 550 -20.82 23.72 9.49
N ALA A 551 -20.03 23.03 10.34
CA ALA A 551 -19.57 21.67 10.10
C ALA A 551 -20.72 20.68 9.83
N ILE A 552 -21.80 20.76 10.61
CA ILE A 552 -22.94 19.84 10.48
C ILE A 552 -23.67 19.96 9.14
N LYS A 553 -23.53 21.09 8.43
CA LYS A 553 -24.09 21.25 7.07
C LYS A 553 -23.27 20.52 6.01
N ASN A 554 -21.97 20.38 6.23
CA ASN A 554 -21.07 19.67 5.33
C ASN A 554 -21.08 18.16 5.57
N TRP A 555 -21.22 17.75 6.82
CA TRP A 555 -21.14 16.35 7.24
C TRP A 555 -22.36 15.93 8.05
N SER A 556 -23.57 16.22 7.58
CA SER A 556 -24.82 15.81 8.25
C SER A 556 -25.01 14.29 8.19
N ALA A 557 -25.56 13.67 9.24
CA ALA A 557 -25.98 12.28 9.13
C ALA A 557 -27.08 12.16 8.05
N PRO A 558 -26.96 11.20 7.12
CA PRO A 558 -27.93 11.03 6.06
C PRO A 558 -29.28 10.58 6.65
N LYS A 559 -30.36 10.84 5.93
CA LYS A 559 -31.72 10.44 6.31
C LYS A 559 -32.34 9.64 5.18
N VAL A 560 -33.01 8.55 5.54
CA VAL A 560 -33.78 7.69 4.62
C VAL A 560 -34.99 7.15 5.37
N ASN A 561 -35.97 6.60 4.64
CA ASN A 561 -37.16 6.00 5.24
C ASN A 561 -36.75 4.89 6.22
N LYS A 562 -37.29 4.96 7.46
CA LYS A 562 -37.07 3.94 8.49
C LYS A 562 -37.55 2.56 8.06
N ASP A 563 -38.57 2.48 7.22
CA ASP A 563 -39.05 1.19 6.69
C ASP A 563 -38.00 0.52 5.80
N LEU A 564 -37.22 1.30 5.05
CA LEU A 564 -36.10 0.78 4.25
C LEU A 564 -34.95 0.32 5.16
N ILE A 565 -34.63 1.07 6.21
CA ILE A 565 -33.65 0.65 7.22
C ILE A 565 -34.09 -0.68 7.86
N ASN A 566 -35.36 -0.79 8.23
CA ASN A 566 -35.92 -2.01 8.80
C ASN A 566 -35.90 -3.15 7.77
N TYR A 567 -36.27 -2.92 6.51
CA TYR A 567 -36.22 -3.91 5.44
C TYR A 567 -34.83 -4.52 5.29
N ILE A 568 -33.79 -3.68 5.21
CA ILE A 568 -32.39 -4.12 5.12
C ILE A 568 -31.96 -4.82 6.42
N GLY A 569 -32.54 -4.45 7.57
CA GLY A 569 -32.25 -5.03 8.88
C GLY A 569 -33.03 -6.30 9.23
N ILE A 570 -34.03 -6.70 8.43
CA ILE A 570 -34.93 -7.83 8.73
C ILE A 570 -34.30 -9.19 8.38
N ASP A 571 -33.18 -9.20 7.66
CA ASP A 571 -32.49 -10.43 7.34
C ASP A 571 -31.00 -10.25 7.55
N GLU A 572 -30.47 -10.50 8.75
CA GLU A 572 -29.07 -10.91 8.86
C GLU A 572 -28.66 -11.43 10.23
N LYS A 573 -28.02 -12.60 10.19
CA LYS A 573 -27.10 -13.03 11.22
C LYS A 573 -26.02 -11.96 11.36
N GLU A 574 -25.98 -11.23 12.48
CA GLU A 574 -25.01 -10.18 12.71
C GLU A 574 -23.62 -10.79 12.83
N TYR A 575 -22.70 -10.39 11.95
CA TYR A 575 -21.29 -10.75 12.04
C TYR A 575 -20.64 -9.93 13.13
N LEU A 576 -19.85 -10.57 13.98
CA LEU A 576 -19.05 -9.91 15.01
C LEU A 576 -17.61 -10.42 15.01
N ASP A 577 -16.70 -9.49 15.29
CA ASP A 577 -15.27 -9.73 15.49
C ASP A 577 -14.95 -9.81 17.00
N LEU A 578 -13.85 -10.45 17.36
CA LEU A 578 -13.37 -10.49 18.75
C LEU A 578 -12.77 -9.15 19.22
N SER A 579 -12.36 -8.25 18.34
CA SER A 579 -11.88 -6.90 18.75
C SER A 579 -12.98 -5.98 19.29
N ASP A 580 -14.24 -6.22 18.95
CA ASP A 580 -15.32 -5.34 19.37
C ASP A 580 -15.60 -5.55 20.88
N GLU A 581 -15.71 -4.46 21.66
CA GLU A 581 -16.33 -4.52 23.00
C GLU A 581 -17.84 -4.72 22.83
N ILE A 582 -18.27 -5.99 22.81
CA ILE A 582 -19.65 -6.38 22.48
C ILE A 582 -20.37 -6.88 23.72
N ASP A 583 -21.55 -6.31 23.98
CA ASP A 583 -22.56 -6.95 24.82
C ASP A 583 -23.45 -7.84 23.95
N VAL A 584 -23.37 -9.15 24.17
CA VAL A 584 -24.17 -10.18 23.46
C VAL A 584 -25.38 -10.66 24.27
N THR A 585 -25.78 -9.91 25.32
CA THR A 585 -26.95 -10.24 26.14
C THR A 585 -28.21 -10.32 25.29
N GLY A 586 -28.97 -11.41 25.44
CA GLY A 586 -30.23 -11.64 24.72
C GLY A 586 -30.08 -12.18 23.29
N ARG A 587 -28.86 -12.32 22.77
CA ARG A 587 -28.59 -12.82 21.42
C ARG A 587 -28.12 -14.28 21.42
N LYS A 588 -28.27 -14.97 20.28
CA LYS A 588 -27.88 -16.38 20.12
C LYS A 588 -26.89 -16.55 18.96
N PRO A 589 -25.81 -17.32 19.14
CA PRO A 589 -24.88 -17.57 18.06
C PRO A 589 -25.46 -18.58 17.08
N VAL A 590 -25.16 -18.38 15.80
CA VAL A 590 -25.67 -19.19 14.68
C VAL A 590 -24.55 -19.88 13.90
N ALA A 591 -23.36 -19.31 13.92
CA ALA A 591 -22.17 -19.90 13.33
C ALA A 591 -20.92 -19.26 13.95
N PHE A 592 -19.78 -19.93 13.81
CA PHE A 592 -18.46 -19.34 14.00
C PHE A 592 -17.49 -19.90 12.95
N GLU A 593 -16.40 -19.19 12.70
CA GLU A 593 -15.32 -19.59 11.80
C GLU A 593 -14.02 -19.48 12.57
N ILE A 594 -13.18 -20.50 12.52
CA ILE A 594 -11.87 -20.51 13.16
C ILE A 594 -10.84 -21.08 12.18
N LEU A 595 -9.71 -20.40 11.98
CA LEU A 595 -8.67 -20.79 11.03
C LEU A 595 -9.19 -21.06 9.59
N GLY A 596 -10.24 -20.32 9.19
CA GLY A 596 -10.87 -20.45 7.87
C GLY A 596 -11.93 -21.56 7.76
N GLU A 597 -12.14 -22.37 8.80
CA GLU A 597 -13.20 -23.39 8.81
C GLU A 597 -14.46 -22.89 9.51
N LYS A 598 -15.62 -23.02 8.84
CA LYS A 598 -16.91 -22.51 9.33
C LYS A 598 -17.78 -23.61 9.95
N HIS A 599 -18.26 -23.35 11.17
CA HIS A 599 -19.08 -24.24 11.98
C HIS A 599 -20.45 -23.61 12.27
N ASN A 600 -21.53 -24.37 12.08
CA ASN A 600 -22.89 -23.92 12.42
C ASN A 600 -23.28 -24.35 13.84
N ILE A 601 -23.81 -23.40 14.62
CA ILE A 601 -24.16 -23.61 16.02
C ILE A 601 -25.50 -22.95 16.35
N ASN A 602 -26.02 -23.20 17.55
CA ASN A 602 -27.34 -22.69 17.98
C ASN A 602 -27.38 -22.21 19.43
N SER A 603 -26.26 -22.26 20.15
CA SER A 603 -26.18 -21.83 21.55
C SER A 603 -24.74 -21.45 21.95
N TRP A 604 -24.62 -20.55 22.92
CA TRP A 604 -23.33 -20.15 23.51
C TRP A 604 -22.59 -21.32 24.16
N LYS A 605 -23.33 -22.25 24.78
CA LYS A 605 -22.76 -23.49 25.31
C LYS A 605 -22.06 -24.30 24.21
N ARG A 606 -22.71 -24.47 23.05
CA ARG A 606 -22.14 -25.21 21.94
C ARG A 606 -20.92 -24.51 21.33
N LEU A 607 -20.97 -23.18 21.22
CA LEU A 607 -19.84 -22.36 20.76
C LEU A 607 -18.56 -22.67 21.57
N ILE A 608 -18.60 -22.52 22.90
CA ILE A 608 -17.39 -22.69 23.72
C ILE A 608 -16.88 -24.13 23.72
N CYS A 609 -17.79 -25.13 23.67
CA CYS A 609 -17.42 -26.54 23.56
C CYS A 609 -16.64 -26.83 22.26
N GLU A 610 -17.20 -26.44 21.11
CA GLU A 610 -16.58 -26.72 19.80
C GLU A 610 -15.29 -25.91 19.62
N CYS A 611 -15.27 -24.63 20.00
CA CYS A 611 -14.06 -23.82 19.97
C CYS A 611 -12.93 -24.44 20.80
N SER A 612 -13.25 -24.88 22.02
CA SER A 612 -12.27 -25.50 22.92
C SER A 612 -11.73 -26.82 22.35
N GLN A 613 -12.57 -27.62 21.71
CA GLN A 613 -12.15 -28.86 21.09
C GLN A 613 -11.21 -28.62 19.90
N ILE A 614 -11.51 -27.61 19.08
CA ILE A 614 -10.68 -27.23 17.93
C ILE A 614 -9.31 -26.73 18.42
N LEU A 615 -9.28 -25.84 19.40
CA LEU A 615 -8.03 -25.33 19.99
C LEU A 615 -7.19 -26.43 20.64
N TYR A 616 -7.84 -27.36 21.37
CA TYR A 616 -7.14 -28.52 21.92
C TYR A 616 -6.50 -29.39 20.82
N ASN A 617 -7.19 -29.59 19.70
CA ASN A 617 -6.65 -30.35 18.57
C ASN A 617 -5.54 -29.60 17.83
N LEU A 618 -5.56 -28.27 17.86
CA LEU A 618 -4.54 -27.41 17.25
C LEU A 618 -3.21 -27.47 18.02
N ASP A 619 -3.25 -27.24 19.33
CA ASP A 619 -2.10 -27.38 20.23
C ASP A 619 -2.55 -27.83 21.62
N LYS A 620 -2.20 -29.07 21.97
CA LYS A 620 -2.62 -29.70 23.23
C LYS A 620 -1.89 -29.11 24.44
N ASP A 621 -0.66 -28.66 24.27
CA ASP A 621 0.18 -28.21 25.38
C ASP A 621 -0.22 -26.79 25.79
N ILE A 622 -0.52 -25.92 24.82
CA ILE A 622 -1.13 -24.61 25.08
C ILE A 622 -2.46 -24.80 25.82
N PHE A 623 -3.36 -25.67 25.33
CA PHE A 623 -4.66 -25.85 25.98
C PHE A 623 -4.54 -26.40 27.42
N LYS A 624 -3.65 -27.36 27.64
CA LYS A 624 -3.40 -27.93 28.98
C LYS A 624 -2.87 -26.89 29.97
N SER A 625 -2.14 -25.88 29.49
CA SER A 625 -1.67 -24.79 30.35
C SER A 625 -2.83 -24.04 31.03
N PHE A 626 -4.02 -23.99 30.42
CA PHE A 626 -5.20 -23.33 30.97
C PHE A 626 -5.69 -23.95 32.29
N ILE A 627 -5.33 -25.20 32.59
CA ILE A 627 -5.66 -25.87 33.85
C ILE A 627 -5.01 -25.15 35.04
N ASN A 628 -3.83 -24.54 34.84
CA ASN A 628 -3.08 -23.86 35.91
C ASN A 628 -3.01 -22.34 35.72
N ASP A 629 -3.45 -21.81 34.58
CA ASP A 629 -3.44 -20.37 34.29
C ASP A 629 -4.44 -19.60 35.18
N SER A 630 -4.02 -18.45 35.71
CA SER A 630 -4.85 -17.58 36.55
C SER A 630 -6.04 -16.99 35.82
N ASP A 631 -5.92 -16.76 34.50
CA ASP A 631 -6.99 -16.14 33.70
C ASP A 631 -8.21 -17.05 33.58
N PHE A 632 -8.03 -18.37 33.74
CA PHE A 632 -9.07 -19.39 33.69
C PHE A 632 -9.54 -19.85 35.08
N ALA A 633 -9.11 -19.18 36.16
CA ALA A 633 -9.53 -19.53 37.52
C ALA A 633 -11.01 -19.23 37.80
N GLY A 634 -11.61 -18.28 37.06
CA GLY A 634 -12.99 -17.82 37.28
C GLY A 634 -13.20 -17.16 38.66
N ARG A 635 -14.42 -16.70 38.95
CA ARG A 635 -14.74 -16.02 40.23
C ARG A 635 -14.95 -16.96 41.41
N LYS A 636 -15.43 -18.18 41.15
CA LYS A 636 -15.76 -19.18 42.19
C LYS A 636 -15.21 -20.56 41.82
N ASN A 637 -15.26 -20.88 40.53
CA ASN A 637 -14.96 -22.16 39.95
C ASN A 637 -14.09 -21.94 38.71
N ARG A 638 -13.13 -22.85 38.48
CA ARG A 638 -12.27 -22.80 37.30
C ARG A 638 -13.08 -23.03 36.04
N ILE A 639 -12.68 -22.38 34.97
CA ILE A 639 -13.28 -22.55 33.65
C ILE A 639 -12.73 -23.81 32.97
N VAL A 640 -11.43 -24.05 33.10
CA VAL A 640 -10.77 -25.28 32.64
C VAL A 640 -10.16 -25.97 33.85
N SER A 641 -10.52 -27.24 34.07
CA SER A 641 -10.00 -28.04 35.20
C SER A 641 -9.80 -29.50 34.80
N SER A 642 -8.89 -30.16 35.51
CA SER A 642 -8.70 -31.61 35.47
C SER A 642 -9.50 -32.37 36.53
N ASN A 643 -10.19 -31.66 37.43
CA ASN A 643 -10.99 -32.23 38.50
C ASN A 643 -12.47 -31.89 38.31
N LEU A 644 -13.33 -32.89 38.51
CA LEU A 644 -14.78 -32.82 38.34
C LEU A 644 -15.47 -31.96 39.40
N ILE A 645 -14.85 -31.81 40.58
CA ILE A 645 -15.44 -31.08 41.72
C ILE A 645 -15.46 -29.55 41.47
N ASP A 646 -14.60 -29.06 40.58
CA ASP A 646 -14.38 -27.63 40.37
C ASP A 646 -15.34 -26.98 39.37
N ILE A 647 -16.20 -27.74 38.68
CA ILE A 647 -17.03 -27.27 37.55
C ILE A 647 -18.52 -27.56 37.80
N ARG A 648 -19.41 -26.60 37.53
CA ARG A 648 -20.86 -26.75 37.75
C ARG A 648 -21.52 -27.58 36.66
N GLU A 649 -21.21 -27.30 35.40
CA GLU A 649 -21.75 -28.03 34.26
C GLU A 649 -20.64 -28.27 33.23
N MET A 650 -20.26 -29.52 33.05
CA MET A 650 -19.01 -29.87 32.35
C MET A 650 -19.23 -30.33 30.92
N PHE A 651 -18.29 -29.97 30.05
CA PHE A 651 -18.04 -30.65 28.78
C PHE A 651 -16.64 -31.27 28.82
N LYS A 652 -16.54 -32.56 28.48
CA LYS A 652 -15.27 -33.29 28.46
C LYS A 652 -14.58 -33.04 27.12
N ILE A 653 -13.39 -32.44 27.15
CA ILE A 653 -12.54 -32.25 25.97
C ILE A 653 -11.71 -33.51 25.72
N GLU A 654 -11.08 -34.03 26.77
CA GLU A 654 -10.26 -35.24 26.75
C GLU A 654 -10.24 -35.88 28.16
N ASN A 655 -9.63 -37.05 28.32
CA ASN A 655 -9.38 -37.65 29.64
C ASN A 655 -8.76 -36.64 30.62
N ASN A 656 -9.47 -36.40 31.73
CA ASN A 656 -9.09 -35.46 32.80
C ASN A 656 -8.93 -34.00 32.34
N ILE A 657 -9.65 -33.55 31.30
CA ILE A 657 -9.72 -32.14 30.91
C ILE A 657 -11.18 -31.76 30.62
N TYR A 658 -11.69 -30.83 31.40
CA TYR A 658 -13.08 -30.41 31.38
C TYR A 658 -13.20 -28.89 31.27
N ILE A 659 -14.24 -28.43 30.59
CA ILE A 659 -14.61 -27.02 30.50
C ILE A 659 -15.98 -26.73 31.12
N GLU A 660 -16.09 -25.63 31.86
CA GLU A 660 -17.34 -25.10 32.40
C GLU A 660 -18.21 -24.51 31.28
N THR A 661 -19.45 -24.98 31.23
CA THR A 661 -20.42 -24.59 30.19
C THR A 661 -21.56 -23.74 30.72
N LYS A 662 -21.71 -23.62 32.05
CA LYS A 662 -22.75 -22.79 32.69
C LYS A 662 -22.30 -21.34 32.81
N LEU A 663 -22.09 -20.71 31.66
CA LEU A 663 -21.66 -19.32 31.51
C LEU A 663 -22.77 -18.49 30.84
N ASN A 664 -22.87 -17.21 31.20
CA ASN A 664 -23.69 -16.27 30.44
C ASN A 664 -22.99 -15.91 29.12
N ALA A 665 -23.75 -15.40 28.15
CA ALA A 665 -23.27 -15.11 26.80
C ALA A 665 -21.97 -14.28 26.77
N ASN A 666 -21.90 -13.20 27.56
CA ASN A 666 -20.72 -12.33 27.62
C ASN A 666 -19.51 -13.03 28.23
N SER A 667 -19.71 -13.81 29.30
CA SER A 667 -18.63 -14.59 29.91
C SER A 667 -18.10 -15.64 28.95
N THR A 668 -18.98 -16.33 28.23
CA THR A 668 -18.58 -17.28 27.18
C THR A 668 -17.71 -16.61 26.12
N LEU A 669 -18.16 -15.47 25.58
CA LEU A 669 -17.41 -14.73 24.56
C LEU A 669 -16.04 -14.27 25.07
N ASN A 670 -15.97 -13.74 26.29
CA ASN A 670 -14.71 -13.26 26.88
C ASN A 670 -13.70 -14.40 27.10
N TYR A 671 -14.14 -15.58 27.53
CA TYR A 671 -13.22 -16.72 27.64
C TYR A 671 -12.77 -17.23 26.27
N ILE A 672 -13.61 -17.15 25.24
CA ILE A 672 -13.17 -17.44 23.86
C ILE A 672 -12.12 -16.44 23.40
N LYS A 673 -12.30 -15.13 23.65
CA LYS A 673 -11.27 -14.10 23.36
C LYS A 673 -9.95 -14.41 24.04
N LEU A 674 -9.99 -14.68 25.35
CA LEU A 674 -8.81 -15.06 26.13
C LEU A 674 -8.13 -16.32 25.58
N MET A 675 -8.90 -17.33 25.15
CA MET A 675 -8.32 -18.51 24.50
C MET A 675 -7.62 -18.14 23.20
N MET A 676 -8.23 -17.32 22.33
CA MET A 676 -7.59 -16.89 21.08
C MET A 676 -6.29 -16.12 21.33
N GLU A 677 -6.29 -15.21 22.32
CA GLU A 677 -5.09 -14.46 22.73
C GLU A 677 -3.95 -15.40 23.14
N LYS A 678 -4.24 -16.46 23.92
CA LYS A 678 -3.23 -17.44 24.35
C LYS A 678 -2.65 -18.26 23.21
N TYR A 679 -3.38 -18.41 22.11
CA TYR A 679 -2.91 -19.05 20.87
C TYR A 679 -2.28 -18.07 19.89
N ASN A 680 -2.16 -16.77 20.23
CA ASN A 680 -1.75 -15.69 19.33
C ASN A 680 -2.58 -15.65 18.04
N LEU A 681 -3.86 -16.03 18.12
CA LEU A 681 -4.79 -15.94 17.00
C LEU A 681 -5.33 -14.52 16.92
N SER A 682 -5.38 -13.98 15.70
CA SER A 682 -5.91 -12.66 15.42
C SER A 682 -7.43 -12.68 15.21
N ASP A 683 -8.03 -11.50 15.19
CA ASP A 683 -9.41 -11.24 14.78
C ASP A 683 -9.75 -11.80 13.38
N GLU A 684 -8.76 -11.94 12.50
CA GLU A 684 -8.96 -12.56 11.19
C GLU A 684 -9.14 -14.08 11.28
N ASP A 685 -8.58 -14.70 12.33
CA ASP A 685 -8.54 -16.13 12.55
C ASP A 685 -9.78 -16.66 13.28
N PHE A 686 -10.57 -15.80 13.93
CA PHE A 686 -11.81 -16.19 14.59
C PHE A 686 -12.95 -15.20 14.33
N LYS A 687 -14.09 -15.72 13.87
CA LYS A 687 -15.27 -14.93 13.50
C LYS A 687 -16.51 -15.59 14.05
N PHE A 688 -17.53 -14.82 14.43
CA PHE A 688 -18.81 -15.43 14.80
C PHE A 688 -20.01 -14.63 14.32
N TRP A 689 -21.13 -15.33 14.19
CA TRP A 689 -22.40 -14.77 13.76
C TRP A 689 -23.45 -15.00 14.83
N ILE A 690 -24.31 -14.01 15.06
CA ILE A 690 -25.40 -14.08 16.04
C ILE A 690 -26.75 -13.69 15.44
N LYS A 691 -27.83 -14.02 16.12
CA LYS A 691 -29.20 -13.62 15.80
C LYS A 691 -30.00 -13.28 17.05
#